data_AF-A0A944XBM2-F1
#
_entry.id   AF-A0A944XBM2-F1
#
_cell.length_a   1.000
_cell.length_b   1.000
_cell.length_c   1.000
_cell.angle_alpha   90.00
_cell.angle_beta   90.00
_cell.angle_gamma   90.00
#
_symmetry.space_group_name_H-M   'P 1'
#
loop_
_entity.id
_entity.type
_entity.pdbx_description
1 polymer ?
#
loop_
_entity_poly.entity_id
_entity_poly.type
_entity_poly.pdbx_seq_one_letter_code
_entity_poly.pdbx_strand_id
1 'polypeptide(L)'
;MSLHRFFQAILIVSLLVQATDADRLELVRYTNLWTPSPVRAADAAGVTYVADRGHLLIADSEISEYGDLTDPATGERIYTGVNIFETTLDAAEIHATWQATPEDPARSEPVGIAWHHADGHVYVTDDDEKRIFRYQFDGERSFGRPVATMLTSYDGGYTDPEGIAVDPVTGDLLVVSGTKEERILRFRFDASTDTFAIVSDFSIGKHISDPEGIAIHPATGHIYTIASSGIGEFSADGDFVQDFDYGFLEGTGIRFTLPGGGTFAPTSDPNDARDALSLYVTCRGIDNGRFPDRNSLDGGLAELRLVHEPVLSAPRRVPTDYATIQGAVDAAASGDTILVAPGIYSGPVDLGAKHLALVSEHFLSGDPTLIAATVIDGGGSDFVLRVGDPEQPGAGRCLIQGFTLRNASDGITSTDVFDLAYCRVTDTSDGIDYEAGGGTVRFCQFDHNRDDAIDLDGSTAALIEQCNLTDNGDDGIEIRLHPHAGPDTLKIVVRDNLISGNGEDGIQMIGYDEETARTFHFEGNRIVGNAMAGIGLMSGANTREDYEAAPLPERILIVNNTFVDNDHHISGGAQVLIANNLLVDARQVALKGQTGTSLVTRNLQWGGSDTSAREQGDLRVPPDLSTDYGLRAGSGAIDAGLLQVEWQGSSWWLMPAAEVRGAAPDLGALERWVDSD
;
A
#
# COMPACT_ATOMS: atom_id res chain seq x y z
N MET A 1 19.51 -9.86 13.89
CA MET A 1 19.95 -10.10 12.50
C MET A 1 18.81 -9.62 11.63
N SER A 2 19.06 -8.69 10.72
CA SER A 2 18.03 -7.78 10.20
C SER A 2 17.21 -8.34 9.03
N LEU A 3 15.95 -7.90 8.97
CA LEU A 3 15.19 -7.84 7.73
C LEU A 3 15.95 -6.92 6.76
N HIS A 4 16.57 -7.48 5.72
CA HIS A 4 17.17 -6.72 4.59
C HIS A 4 17.50 -7.66 3.41
N ARG A 5 16.54 -8.50 3.01
CA ARG A 5 16.63 -9.37 1.82
C ARG A 5 15.25 -9.68 1.22
N PHE A 6 14.66 -8.72 0.51
CA PHE A 6 13.57 -9.01 -0.43
C PHE A 6 13.56 -8.16 -1.73
N PHE A 7 14.47 -7.17 -1.86
CA PHE A 7 14.76 -6.51 -3.13
C PHE A 7 16.15 -6.88 -3.63
N GLN A 8 16.26 -7.86 -4.53
CA GLN A 8 17.42 -8.00 -5.44
C GLN A 8 17.18 -9.00 -6.61
N ALA A 9 16.37 -8.55 -7.57
CA ALA A 9 16.40 -8.97 -8.97
C ALA A 9 15.83 -7.75 -9.74
N ILE A 10 16.61 -6.87 -10.36
CA ILE A 10 17.58 -7.09 -11.45
C ILE A 10 18.77 -6.09 -11.27
N LEU A 11 20.03 -6.52 -11.49
CA LEU A 11 21.17 -5.59 -11.46
C LEU A 11 22.36 -5.97 -12.38
N ILE A 12 22.17 -5.85 -13.69
CA ILE A 12 23.23 -5.69 -14.72
C ILE A 12 22.54 -4.89 -15.85
N VAL A 13 22.96 -3.70 -16.32
CA VAL A 13 24.29 -3.09 -16.52
C VAL A 13 24.29 -1.63 -16.08
N SER A 14 25.30 -1.18 -15.33
CA SER A 14 25.57 0.25 -15.09
C SER A 14 26.48 0.84 -16.18
N LEU A 15 25.95 1.77 -16.99
CA LEU A 15 26.76 2.65 -17.88
C LEU A 15 25.94 3.87 -18.37
N LEU A 16 25.93 4.93 -17.55
CA LEU A 16 25.58 6.33 -17.92
C LEU A 16 24.30 6.52 -18.76
N VAL A 17 23.19 6.02 -18.23
CA VAL A 17 21.89 6.68 -18.32
C VAL A 17 21.46 6.91 -16.87
N GLN A 18 21.11 8.15 -16.49
CA GLN A 18 20.40 8.40 -15.24
C GLN A 18 19.01 7.83 -15.43
N ALA A 19 18.68 6.76 -14.69
CA ALA A 19 17.34 6.18 -14.71
C ALA A 19 16.37 7.21 -14.12
N THR A 20 15.19 7.32 -14.70
CA THR A 20 14.07 8.10 -14.19
C THR A 20 13.42 7.38 -13.01
N ASP A 21 12.95 8.14 -12.02
CA ASP A 21 12.23 7.62 -10.83
C ASP A 21 10.70 7.61 -11.03
N ALA A 22 10.22 8.17 -12.14
CA ALA A 22 8.93 7.89 -12.76
C ALA A 22 8.97 8.22 -14.26
N ASP A 23 8.09 7.69 -15.10
CA ASP A 23 7.92 8.14 -16.49
C ASP A 23 6.87 9.24 -16.61
N ARG A 24 5.91 9.29 -15.68
CA ARG A 24 4.91 10.36 -15.53
C ARG A 24 4.27 10.35 -14.14
N LEU A 25 3.55 11.43 -13.81
CA LEU A 25 2.74 11.54 -12.60
C LEU A 25 1.24 11.43 -12.93
N GLU A 26 0.45 10.91 -11.99
CA GLU A 26 -1.02 10.89 -12.03
C GLU A 26 -1.61 11.47 -10.75
N LEU A 27 -2.70 12.24 -10.87
CA LEU A 27 -3.48 12.66 -9.70
C LEU A 27 -4.31 11.48 -9.17
N VAL A 28 -4.00 11.00 -7.97
CA VAL A 28 -4.81 10.01 -7.23
C VAL A 28 -5.96 10.70 -6.53
N ARG A 29 -5.65 11.75 -5.77
CA ARG A 29 -6.61 12.49 -4.94
C ARG A 29 -6.25 13.97 -4.88
N TYR A 30 -7.26 14.83 -4.74
CA TYR A 30 -7.08 16.22 -4.30
C TYR A 30 -8.06 16.53 -3.16
N THR A 31 -7.53 16.79 -1.96
CA THR A 31 -8.31 17.20 -0.80
C THR A 31 -8.27 18.72 -0.66
N ASN A 32 -9.44 19.37 -0.58
CA ASN A 32 -9.52 20.77 -0.16
C ASN A 32 -9.40 20.82 1.37
N LEU A 33 -8.33 21.43 1.86
CA LEU A 33 -7.99 21.48 3.29
C LEU A 33 -8.76 22.56 4.05
N TRP A 34 -9.38 23.53 3.36
CA TRP A 34 -10.16 24.58 4.02
C TRP A 34 -11.58 24.15 4.38
N THR A 35 -12.33 23.59 3.42
CA THR A 35 -13.71 23.13 3.58
C THR A 35 -14.05 22.16 2.43
N PRO A 36 -14.48 20.91 2.72
CA PRO A 36 -15.01 20.44 3.99
C PRO A 36 -14.00 19.84 4.99
N SER A 37 -12.72 19.69 4.64
CA SER A 37 -11.73 19.02 5.51
C SER A 37 -11.67 19.62 6.92
N PRO A 38 -11.54 18.79 7.98
CA PRO A 38 -11.41 19.29 9.34
C PRO A 38 -10.11 20.06 9.58
N VAL A 39 -9.08 19.87 8.74
CA VAL A 39 -7.76 20.52 8.85
C VAL A 39 -7.92 22.05 8.92
N ARG A 40 -8.79 22.62 8.09
CA ARG A 40 -8.98 24.07 7.93
C ARG A 40 -7.67 24.83 7.75
N ALA A 41 -6.75 24.29 6.95
CA ALA A 41 -5.57 25.01 6.50
C ALA A 41 -5.99 25.94 5.35
N ALA A 42 -5.70 27.24 5.50
CA ALA A 42 -6.00 28.24 4.47
C ALA A 42 -4.91 28.24 3.40
N ASP A 43 -3.65 28.23 3.84
CA ASP A 43 -2.45 28.28 2.99
C ASP A 43 -1.48 27.17 3.39
N ALA A 44 -1.75 25.96 2.91
CA ALA A 44 -0.91 24.79 3.16
C ALA A 44 0.38 24.89 2.34
N ALA A 45 1.47 25.34 2.96
CA ALA A 45 2.76 25.48 2.31
C ALA A 45 3.70 24.30 2.53
N GLY A 46 3.56 23.51 3.60
CA GLY A 46 4.46 22.39 3.88
C GLY A 46 3.75 21.08 4.20
N VAL A 47 4.34 19.94 3.83
CA VAL A 47 3.91 18.61 4.29
C VAL A 47 5.09 17.66 4.50
N THR A 48 5.03 16.83 5.55
CA THR A 48 5.98 15.73 5.79
C THR A 48 5.25 14.48 6.29
N TYR A 49 5.75 13.30 5.93
CA TYR A 49 5.27 12.04 6.47
C TYR A 49 5.99 11.66 7.78
N VAL A 50 5.25 11.13 8.75
CA VAL A 50 5.76 10.61 10.02
C VAL A 50 5.59 9.09 10.02
N ALA A 51 6.60 8.36 9.55
CA ALA A 51 6.52 6.91 9.34
C ALA A 51 6.22 6.13 10.63
N ASP A 52 6.73 6.58 11.78
CA ASP A 52 6.48 5.94 13.10
C ASP A 52 5.01 5.99 13.54
N ARG A 53 4.21 6.87 12.93
CA ARG A 53 2.78 7.07 13.25
C ARG A 53 1.86 6.74 12.08
N GLY A 54 2.36 6.85 10.85
CA GLY A 54 1.56 6.66 9.65
C GLY A 54 0.78 7.89 9.18
N HIS A 55 1.10 9.07 9.71
CA HIS A 55 0.36 10.30 9.51
C HIS A 55 1.15 11.32 8.68
N LEU A 56 0.44 12.28 8.09
CA LEU A 56 1.03 13.50 7.54
C LEU A 56 1.08 14.59 8.63
N LEU A 57 2.11 15.43 8.60
CA LEU A 57 2.10 16.75 9.23
C LEU A 57 2.00 17.80 8.14
N ILE A 58 0.94 18.62 8.17
CA ILE A 58 0.72 19.74 7.25
C ILE A 58 1.03 21.04 7.99
N ALA A 59 1.77 21.94 7.36
CA ALA A 59 2.09 23.27 7.85
C ALA A 59 1.31 24.35 7.06
N ASP A 60 0.64 25.24 7.79
CA ASP A 60 -0.05 26.43 7.28
C ASP A 60 0.81 27.68 7.54
N SER A 61 1.03 28.48 6.48
CA SER A 61 1.87 29.68 6.53
C SER A 61 1.15 30.94 7.03
N GLU A 62 -0.17 31.07 6.85
CA GLU A 62 -0.91 32.33 7.07
C GLU A 62 -1.24 32.63 8.57
N ILE A 63 -0.30 32.32 9.44
CA ILE A 63 -0.35 32.56 10.90
C ILE A 63 -0.48 34.05 11.23
N SER A 64 0.34 34.86 10.55
CA SER A 64 0.57 36.27 10.86
C SER A 64 -0.40 37.20 10.13
N GLU A 65 -0.82 36.82 8.92
CA GLU A 65 -1.69 37.57 8.00
C GLU A 65 -3.14 37.69 8.52
N TYR A 66 -3.75 36.58 8.97
CA TYR A 66 -5.19 36.58 9.31
C TYR A 66 -5.53 37.21 10.67
N GLY A 67 -4.71 37.01 11.70
CA GLY A 67 -4.91 37.58 13.04
C GLY A 67 -6.30 37.32 13.67
N ASP A 68 -7.22 38.28 13.53
CA ASP A 68 -8.61 38.26 14.06
C ASP A 68 -9.68 38.01 12.97
N LEU A 69 -9.30 37.79 11.71
CA LEU A 69 -10.21 37.62 10.59
C LEU A 69 -11.06 36.34 10.69
N THR A 70 -12.25 36.41 10.11
CA THR A 70 -13.28 35.36 10.14
C THR A 70 -13.77 35.04 8.74
N ASP A 71 -13.89 33.76 8.42
CA ASP A 71 -14.43 33.25 7.17
C ASP A 71 -15.79 33.93 6.82
N PRO A 72 -15.94 34.58 5.65
CA PRO A 72 -17.17 35.26 5.27
C PRO A 72 -18.38 34.34 5.08
N ALA A 73 -18.18 33.04 4.89
CA ALA A 73 -19.24 32.05 4.68
C ALA A 73 -19.75 31.44 6.00
N THR A 74 -18.85 31.10 6.93
CA THR A 74 -19.19 30.44 8.21
C THR A 74 -19.25 31.41 9.40
N GLY A 75 -18.48 32.50 9.36
CA GLY A 75 -18.29 33.44 10.47
C GLY A 75 -17.29 32.97 11.54
N GLU A 76 -16.61 31.84 11.32
CA GLU A 76 -15.60 31.29 12.23
C GLU A 76 -14.25 31.99 12.05
N ARG A 77 -13.42 32.04 13.10
CA ARG A 77 -12.04 32.56 12.96
C ARG A 77 -11.26 31.68 11.97
N ILE A 78 -10.41 32.33 11.18
CA ILE A 78 -9.54 31.63 10.23
C ILE A 78 -8.41 30.99 11.02
N TYR A 79 -7.48 31.82 11.50
CA TYR A 79 -6.47 31.38 12.46
C TYR A 79 -7.10 31.07 13.83
N THR A 80 -6.81 29.89 14.39
CA THR A 80 -7.35 29.45 15.70
C THR A 80 -6.27 29.32 16.79
N GLY A 81 -5.00 29.63 16.48
CA GLY A 81 -3.87 29.48 17.40
C GLY A 81 -3.03 28.22 17.17
N VAL A 82 -3.24 27.53 16.05
CA VAL A 82 -2.46 26.37 15.59
C VAL A 82 -2.18 26.52 14.10
N ASN A 83 -1.10 25.89 13.63
CA ASN A 83 -0.62 25.98 12.25
C ASN A 83 0.06 24.70 11.74
N ILE A 84 0.34 23.74 12.62
CA ILE A 84 0.75 22.39 12.22
C ILE A 84 -0.35 21.40 12.61
N PHE A 85 -0.73 20.54 11.66
CA PHE A 85 -1.84 19.60 11.77
C PHE A 85 -1.32 18.17 11.50
N GLU A 86 -1.57 17.23 12.41
CA GLU A 86 -1.32 15.80 12.21
C GLU A 86 -2.59 15.14 11.67
N THR A 87 -2.50 14.49 10.50
CA THR A 87 -3.66 14.05 9.71
C THR A 87 -3.47 12.63 9.16
N THR A 88 -4.58 11.97 8.81
CA THR A 88 -4.56 10.79 7.92
C THR A 88 -3.92 11.13 6.58
N LEU A 89 -3.50 10.12 5.81
CA LEU A 89 -2.86 10.31 4.50
C LEU A 89 -3.69 11.13 3.50
N ASP A 90 -5.02 11.16 3.65
CA ASP A 90 -5.93 11.90 2.78
C ASP A 90 -6.45 13.24 3.36
N ALA A 91 -6.07 13.57 4.60
CA ALA A 91 -6.55 14.72 5.37
C ALA A 91 -8.08 14.75 5.61
N ALA A 92 -8.73 13.58 5.71
CA ALA A 92 -10.11 13.46 6.23
C ALA A 92 -10.20 13.59 7.76
N GLU A 93 -9.12 13.32 8.50
CA GLU A 93 -9.11 13.38 9.97
C GLU A 93 -7.91 14.13 10.55
N ILE A 94 -8.07 14.66 11.77
CA ILE A 94 -6.99 15.24 12.58
C ILE A 94 -6.76 14.39 13.82
N HIS A 95 -5.52 13.97 14.06
CA HIS A 95 -5.09 13.35 15.31
C HIS A 95 -4.59 14.38 16.35
N ALA A 96 -3.88 15.42 15.91
CA ALA A 96 -3.36 16.47 16.78
C ALA A 96 -3.12 17.79 16.04
N THR A 97 -3.06 18.90 16.78
CA THR A 97 -2.68 20.21 16.25
C THR A 97 -1.72 20.94 17.19
N TRP A 98 -0.84 21.74 16.62
CA TRP A 98 0.14 22.51 17.37
C TRP A 98 0.37 23.90 16.79
N GLN A 99 0.88 24.77 17.65
CA GLN A 99 1.49 26.03 17.27
C GLN A 99 3.02 25.83 17.21
N ALA A 100 3.61 25.99 16.04
CA ALA A 100 5.04 26.24 15.87
C ALA A 100 5.24 27.76 15.87
N THR A 101 6.08 28.28 16.77
CA THR A 101 6.40 29.71 16.83
C THR A 101 7.90 29.96 16.96
N PRO A 102 8.47 30.93 16.23
CA PRO A 102 9.77 31.50 16.53
C PRO A 102 9.67 32.44 17.74
N GLU A 103 10.78 33.10 18.11
CA GLU A 103 10.81 33.97 19.29
C GLU A 103 9.94 35.25 19.16
N ASP A 104 9.63 35.68 17.93
CA ASP A 104 8.69 36.77 17.62
C ASP A 104 7.58 36.26 16.67
N PRO A 105 6.40 35.83 17.18
CA PRO A 105 5.31 35.30 16.37
C PRO A 105 4.68 36.30 15.38
N ALA A 106 5.05 37.59 15.43
CA ALA A 106 4.52 38.60 14.52
C ALA A 106 5.26 38.68 13.18
N ARG A 107 6.24 37.79 12.95
CA ARG A 107 7.19 37.78 11.82
C ARG A 107 7.55 36.35 11.40
N SER A 108 6.56 35.46 11.43
CA SER A 108 6.74 34.04 11.12
C SER A 108 5.87 33.67 9.93
N GLU A 109 6.49 33.04 8.95
CA GLU A 109 5.86 32.43 7.80
C GLU A 109 6.55 31.07 7.57
N PRO A 110 6.04 29.98 8.20
CA PRO A 110 6.63 28.67 8.06
C PRO A 110 6.20 28.03 6.73
N VAL A 111 7.14 27.92 5.81
CA VAL A 111 6.91 27.51 4.41
C VAL A 111 7.27 26.06 4.13
N GLY A 112 8.10 25.43 4.97
CA GLY A 112 8.47 24.02 4.82
C GLY A 112 8.52 23.28 6.16
N ILE A 113 8.27 21.96 6.12
CA ILE A 113 8.28 21.08 7.30
C ILE A 113 8.87 19.72 6.93
N ALA A 114 9.69 19.15 7.80
CA ALA A 114 10.26 17.81 7.63
C ALA A 114 10.40 17.06 8.96
N TRP A 115 10.00 15.79 9.00
CA TRP A 115 10.24 14.89 10.13
C TRP A 115 11.52 14.09 9.94
N HIS A 116 12.41 14.12 10.93
CA HIS A 116 13.71 13.48 10.85
C HIS A 116 13.75 12.19 11.69
N HIS A 117 13.50 11.06 11.02
CA HIS A 117 13.34 9.74 11.63
C HIS A 117 14.45 9.35 12.64
N ALA A 118 15.71 9.66 12.34
CA ALA A 118 16.85 9.22 13.15
C ALA A 118 17.08 10.07 14.43
N ASP A 119 16.40 11.21 14.58
CA ASP A 119 16.50 12.07 15.78
C ASP A 119 15.14 12.31 16.46
N GLY A 120 14.02 11.94 15.82
CA GLY A 120 12.67 12.07 16.37
C GLY A 120 12.17 13.51 16.49
N HIS A 121 12.74 14.46 15.73
CA HIS A 121 12.36 15.87 15.75
C HIS A 121 11.75 16.32 14.42
N VAL A 122 11.08 17.47 14.48
CA VAL A 122 10.52 18.14 13.30
C VAL A 122 11.32 19.41 13.04
N TYR A 123 11.67 19.62 11.78
CA TYR A 123 12.36 20.80 11.29
C TYR A 123 11.38 21.62 10.45
N VAL A 124 11.39 22.92 10.63
CA VAL A 124 10.54 23.88 9.90
C VAL A 124 11.44 24.96 9.32
N THR A 125 11.27 25.26 8.04
CA THR A 125 11.83 26.46 7.41
C THR A 125 10.85 27.60 7.56
N ASP A 126 11.37 28.76 7.95
CA ASP A 126 10.62 30.01 8.06
C ASP A 126 11.33 31.03 7.17
N ASP A 127 10.60 31.53 6.18
CA ASP A 127 11.17 32.43 5.19
C ASP A 127 11.33 33.84 5.79
N ASP A 128 10.33 34.43 6.45
CA ASP A 128 10.41 35.80 6.96
C ASP A 128 11.54 35.99 8.02
N GLU A 129 11.81 34.98 8.85
CA GLU A 129 12.99 34.92 9.75
C GLU A 129 14.28 34.41 9.05
N LYS A 130 14.18 33.83 7.85
CA LYS A 130 15.26 33.27 7.03
C LYS A 130 16.06 32.18 7.77
N ARG A 131 15.34 31.20 8.35
CA ARG A 131 15.88 30.21 9.31
C ARG A 131 15.34 28.80 9.11
N ILE A 132 16.13 27.84 9.60
CA ILE A 132 15.65 26.53 10.03
C ILE A 132 15.38 26.59 11.54
N PHE A 133 14.24 26.04 11.97
CA PHE A 133 13.85 25.82 13.35
C PHE A 133 13.68 24.31 13.60
N ARG A 134 14.24 23.82 14.71
CA ARG A 134 14.15 22.42 15.13
C ARG A 134 13.29 22.32 16.38
N TYR A 135 12.24 21.50 16.36
CA TYR A 135 11.26 21.36 17.45
C TYR A 135 11.19 19.92 17.98
N GLN A 136 10.84 19.77 19.26
CA GLN A 136 10.57 18.45 19.86
C GLN A 136 9.21 17.90 19.41
N PHE A 137 9.13 16.60 19.17
CA PHE A 137 7.93 15.92 18.69
C PHE A 137 7.57 14.69 19.55
N ASP A 138 7.35 14.92 20.85
CA ASP A 138 7.09 13.85 21.85
C ASP A 138 5.58 13.55 22.09
N GLY A 139 4.69 14.08 21.25
CA GLY A 139 3.26 13.73 21.21
C GLY A 139 2.38 14.35 22.30
N GLU A 140 2.92 14.60 23.50
CA GLU A 140 2.19 15.23 24.61
C GLU A 140 2.47 16.74 24.76
N ARG A 141 3.40 17.30 23.99
CA ARG A 141 3.79 18.72 24.08
C ARG A 141 3.56 19.44 22.77
N SER A 142 3.13 20.71 22.88
CA SER A 142 3.22 21.68 21.79
C SER A 142 4.65 21.81 21.30
N PHE A 143 4.85 21.93 19.97
CA PHE A 143 6.15 22.28 19.38
C PHE A 143 6.79 23.47 20.10
N GLY A 144 5.99 24.48 20.46
CA GLY A 144 6.39 25.51 21.41
C GLY A 144 7.53 26.37 20.88
N ARG A 145 8.65 26.41 21.61
CA ARG A 145 9.88 27.09 21.18
C ARG A 145 10.83 26.11 20.50
N PRO A 146 11.55 26.53 19.46
CA PRO A 146 12.58 25.70 18.85
C PRO A 146 13.67 25.35 19.87
N VAL A 147 14.13 24.11 19.86
CA VAL A 147 15.29 23.66 20.65
C VAL A 147 16.61 24.07 20.00
N ALA A 148 16.65 24.18 18.67
CA ALA A 148 17.78 24.69 17.92
C ALA A 148 17.33 25.51 16.70
N THR A 149 18.20 26.39 16.20
CA THR A 149 17.93 27.19 14.99
C THR A 149 19.23 27.57 14.28
N MET A 150 19.15 27.76 12.96
CA MET A 150 20.24 28.21 12.11
C MET A 150 19.72 29.13 11.01
N LEU A 151 20.51 30.12 10.60
CA LEU A 151 20.24 30.91 9.40
C LEU A 151 20.42 30.03 8.16
N THR A 152 19.46 30.06 7.24
CA THR A 152 19.60 29.40 5.93
C THR A 152 20.57 30.14 5.01
N SER A 153 20.71 31.44 5.24
CA SER A 153 21.64 32.32 4.52
C SER A 153 23.07 32.29 5.09
N TYR A 154 24.05 32.38 4.19
CA TYR A 154 25.48 32.55 4.52
C TYR A 154 26.09 33.68 3.68
N ASP A 155 26.92 34.53 4.30
CA ASP A 155 27.51 35.75 3.72
C ASP A 155 26.51 36.70 3.00
N GLY A 156 25.21 36.56 3.29
CA GLY A 156 24.11 37.35 2.71
C GLY A 156 23.51 36.81 1.41
N GLY A 157 23.85 35.59 0.99
CA GLY A 157 23.17 34.84 -0.08
C GLY A 157 22.12 33.86 0.45
N TYR A 158 21.27 33.34 -0.44
CA TYR A 158 20.23 32.33 -0.16
C TYR A 158 19.22 32.79 0.89
N THR A 159 18.59 33.93 0.59
CA THR A 159 17.68 34.65 1.49
C THR A 159 16.21 34.44 1.14
N ASP A 160 15.85 33.23 0.70
CA ASP A 160 14.47 32.73 0.52
C ASP A 160 14.53 31.21 0.69
N PRO A 161 14.40 30.68 1.92
CA PRO A 161 14.34 29.24 2.17
C PRO A 161 12.91 28.74 2.13
N GLU A 162 12.58 27.90 1.16
CA GLU A 162 11.23 27.33 1.02
C GLU A 162 11.17 25.93 1.64
N GLY A 163 10.63 24.94 0.93
CA GLY A 163 10.55 23.56 1.36
C GLY A 163 11.86 22.96 1.91
N ILE A 164 11.69 22.02 2.84
CA ILE A 164 12.76 21.25 3.47
C ILE A 164 12.43 19.75 3.44
N ALA A 165 13.42 18.91 3.17
CA ALA A 165 13.32 17.45 3.22
C ALA A 165 14.53 16.83 3.95
N VAL A 166 14.40 15.58 4.39
CA VAL A 166 15.47 14.82 5.06
C VAL A 166 15.99 13.73 4.12
N ASP A 167 17.30 13.70 3.88
CA ASP A 167 17.97 12.59 3.20
C ASP A 167 17.79 11.31 4.05
N PRO A 168 17.09 10.27 3.54
CA PRO A 168 16.75 9.07 4.31
C PRO A 168 17.98 8.21 4.66
N VAL A 169 19.09 8.38 3.96
CA VAL A 169 20.33 7.62 4.15
C VAL A 169 21.29 8.35 5.09
N THR A 170 21.41 9.67 4.97
CA THR A 170 22.41 10.45 5.72
C THR A 170 21.85 11.22 6.92
N GLY A 171 20.54 11.52 6.94
CA GLY A 171 19.94 12.46 7.90
C GLY A 171 20.26 13.94 7.61
N ASP A 172 20.93 14.24 6.49
CA ASP A 172 21.16 15.64 6.10
C ASP A 172 19.84 16.29 5.66
N LEU A 173 19.66 17.56 6.04
CA LEU A 173 18.51 18.37 5.65
C LEU A 173 18.80 19.03 4.31
N LEU A 174 17.90 18.89 3.34
CA LEU A 174 17.95 19.58 2.06
C LEU A 174 16.88 20.68 2.06
N VAL A 175 17.30 21.93 1.95
CA VAL A 175 16.42 23.11 1.86
C VAL A 175 16.50 23.67 0.45
N VAL A 176 15.36 23.84 -0.21
CA VAL A 176 15.29 24.52 -1.51
C VAL A 176 15.17 26.03 -1.31
N SER A 177 15.63 26.82 -2.29
CA SER A 177 15.68 28.28 -2.17
C SER A 177 15.20 29.00 -3.42
N GLY A 178 14.13 29.79 -3.27
CA GLY A 178 13.41 30.53 -4.31
C GLY A 178 14.09 31.81 -4.83
N THR A 179 15.37 32.05 -4.51
CA THR A 179 16.05 33.25 -5.03
C THR A 179 16.31 33.15 -6.54
N LYS A 180 16.60 34.30 -7.20
CA LYS A 180 17.06 34.39 -8.60
C LYS A 180 18.40 33.68 -8.94
N GLU A 181 18.92 32.90 -7.99
CA GLU A 181 19.97 31.91 -8.17
C GLU A 181 19.50 30.61 -7.49
N GLU A 182 18.48 29.97 -8.05
CA GLU A 182 17.72 28.87 -7.45
C GLU A 182 18.63 27.67 -7.15
N ARG A 183 18.55 27.17 -5.91
CA ARG A 183 19.49 26.20 -5.33
C ARG A 183 18.82 25.27 -4.32
N ILE A 184 19.49 24.14 -4.09
CA ILE A 184 19.29 23.31 -2.91
C ILE A 184 20.54 23.40 -2.04
N LEU A 185 20.34 23.71 -0.76
CA LEU A 185 21.37 23.76 0.28
C LEU A 185 21.25 22.50 1.16
N ARG A 186 22.37 21.82 1.38
CA ARG A 186 22.44 20.65 2.28
C ARG A 186 23.04 21.06 3.63
N PHE A 187 22.31 20.84 4.71
CA PHE A 187 22.72 21.10 6.09
C PHE A 187 22.84 19.79 6.87
N ARG A 188 23.80 19.72 7.79
CA ARG A 188 23.89 18.65 8.80
C ARG A 188 23.69 19.23 10.18
N PHE A 189 22.83 18.59 10.97
CA PHE A 189 22.69 18.87 12.39
C PHE A 189 23.60 17.94 13.21
N ASP A 190 24.47 18.51 14.05
CA ASP A 190 25.27 17.75 15.01
C ASP A 190 24.59 17.78 16.38
N ALA A 191 23.89 16.70 16.71
CA ALA A 191 23.19 16.54 17.99
C ALA A 191 24.12 16.49 19.23
N SER A 192 25.45 16.35 19.05
CA SER A 192 26.41 16.36 20.16
C SER A 192 26.82 17.78 20.58
N THR A 193 26.72 18.74 19.65
CA THR A 193 27.04 20.16 19.89
C THR A 193 25.83 21.09 19.76
N ASP A 194 24.68 20.58 19.30
CA ASP A 194 23.44 21.34 19.04
C ASP A 194 23.65 22.45 17.99
N THR A 195 24.38 22.11 16.92
CA THR A 195 24.79 23.05 15.88
C THR A 195 24.55 22.51 14.48
N PHE A 196 24.21 23.41 13.56
CA PHE A 196 24.10 23.13 12.13
C PHE A 196 25.39 23.48 11.39
N ALA A 197 25.69 22.75 10.32
CA ALA A 197 26.74 23.07 9.36
C ALA A 197 26.23 22.91 7.92
N ILE A 198 26.58 23.83 7.03
CA ILE A 198 26.36 23.66 5.58
C ILE A 198 27.38 22.61 5.09
N VAL A 199 26.89 21.58 4.40
CA VAL A 199 27.66 20.45 3.87
C VAL A 199 28.05 20.71 2.41
N SER A 200 27.06 21.10 1.60
CA SER A 200 27.18 21.29 0.16
C SER A 200 25.97 22.04 -0.39
N ASP A 201 26.02 22.44 -1.65
CA ASP A 201 24.91 23.02 -2.37
C ASP A 201 25.00 22.70 -3.87
N PHE A 202 23.87 22.76 -4.58
CA PHE A 202 23.82 22.67 -6.04
C PHE A 202 22.70 23.55 -6.60
N SER A 203 22.79 23.93 -7.88
CA SER A 203 21.88 24.88 -8.52
C SER A 203 20.90 24.20 -9.47
N ILE A 204 19.63 24.62 -9.35
CA ILE A 204 18.48 24.06 -10.07
C ILE A 204 17.84 25.06 -11.06
N GLY A 205 18.18 26.37 -10.95
CA GLY A 205 17.63 27.50 -11.72
C GLY A 205 17.77 27.49 -13.25
N LYS A 206 18.34 26.41 -13.82
CA LYS A 206 18.29 26.15 -15.28
C LYS A 206 17.06 25.36 -15.71
N HIS A 207 16.40 24.71 -14.75
CA HIS A 207 15.37 23.70 -14.97
C HIS A 207 14.08 24.08 -14.25
N ILE A 208 14.18 24.52 -12.99
CA ILE A 208 13.04 24.96 -12.17
C ILE A 208 13.32 26.38 -11.64
N SER A 209 12.31 27.26 -11.74
CA SER A 209 12.31 28.63 -11.24
C SER A 209 11.20 28.83 -10.20
N ASP A 210 11.43 29.62 -9.16
CA ASP A 210 10.56 29.74 -7.96
C ASP A 210 10.14 28.37 -7.38
N PRO A 211 11.09 27.54 -6.92
CA PRO A 211 10.79 26.31 -6.21
C PRO A 211 10.35 26.56 -4.76
N GLU A 212 9.08 26.30 -4.49
CA GLU A 212 8.44 26.36 -3.17
C GLU A 212 8.64 25.06 -2.38
N GLY A 213 8.73 23.91 -3.07
CA GLY A 213 8.75 22.59 -2.43
C GLY A 213 9.93 21.71 -2.78
N ILE A 214 10.21 20.77 -1.89
CA ILE A 214 11.19 19.69 -2.10
C ILE A 214 10.70 18.41 -1.40
N ALA A 215 10.85 17.27 -2.07
CA ALA A 215 10.64 15.93 -1.53
C ALA A 215 11.83 15.02 -1.93
N ILE A 216 12.06 13.93 -1.19
CA ILE A 216 13.10 12.94 -1.51
C ILE A 216 12.47 11.55 -1.52
N HIS A 217 12.58 10.83 -2.63
CA HIS A 217 12.04 9.47 -2.74
C HIS A 217 12.84 8.50 -1.86
N PRO A 218 12.21 7.81 -0.89
CA PRO A 218 12.94 7.14 0.18
C PRO A 218 13.74 5.91 -0.26
N ALA A 219 13.38 5.27 -1.38
CA ALA A 219 14.04 4.07 -1.88
C ALA A 219 15.20 4.37 -2.84
N THR A 220 15.09 5.44 -3.64
CA THR A 220 16.04 5.76 -4.73
C THR A 220 16.90 6.99 -4.44
N GLY A 221 16.47 7.84 -3.51
CA GLY A 221 17.15 9.09 -3.16
C GLY A 221 16.97 10.20 -4.19
N HIS A 222 16.08 10.04 -5.18
CA HIS A 222 15.75 11.08 -6.14
C HIS A 222 15.06 12.26 -5.44
N ILE A 223 15.39 13.47 -5.88
CA ILE A 223 14.99 14.73 -5.27
C ILE A 223 13.99 15.39 -6.22
N TYR A 224 12.78 15.61 -5.73
CA TYR A 224 11.69 16.25 -6.45
C TYR A 224 11.53 17.69 -5.96
N THR A 225 11.82 18.68 -6.80
CA THR A 225 11.54 20.09 -6.52
C THR A 225 10.21 20.50 -7.12
N ILE A 226 9.41 21.27 -6.38
CA ILE A 226 8.04 21.62 -6.74
C ILE A 226 7.94 23.14 -6.92
N ALA A 227 7.37 23.58 -8.03
CA ALA A 227 7.19 24.99 -8.38
C ALA A 227 5.92 25.21 -9.20
N SER A 228 5.43 26.44 -9.31
CA SER A 228 4.35 26.79 -10.26
C SER A 228 4.72 26.56 -11.73
N SER A 229 6.01 26.37 -12.03
CA SER A 229 6.51 26.03 -13.37
C SER A 229 6.44 24.53 -13.70
N GLY A 230 6.34 23.65 -12.71
CA GLY A 230 6.34 22.19 -12.85
C GLY A 230 7.03 21.50 -11.67
N ILE A 231 7.20 20.19 -11.75
CA ILE A 231 7.94 19.37 -10.78
C ILE A 231 9.23 18.88 -11.44
N GLY A 232 10.39 19.27 -10.91
CA GLY A 232 11.70 18.85 -11.42
C GLY A 232 12.29 17.68 -10.64
N GLU A 233 12.76 16.66 -11.35
CA GLU A 233 13.43 15.48 -10.79
C GLU A 233 14.95 15.60 -10.93
N PHE A 234 15.66 15.36 -9.84
CA PHE A 234 17.12 15.34 -9.75
C PHE A 234 17.58 14.05 -9.08
N SER A 235 18.74 13.55 -9.47
CA SER A 235 19.39 12.44 -8.76
C SER A 235 19.86 12.86 -7.36
N ALA A 236 20.18 11.90 -6.48
CA ALA A 236 20.69 12.14 -5.13
C ALA A 236 21.97 13.02 -5.08
N ASP A 237 22.75 13.04 -6.16
CA ASP A 237 23.97 13.85 -6.34
C ASP A 237 23.68 15.27 -6.87
N GLY A 238 22.42 15.59 -7.21
CA GLY A 238 21.99 16.91 -7.67
C GLY A 238 22.04 17.14 -9.19
N ASP A 239 22.35 16.12 -9.99
CA ASP A 239 22.21 16.20 -11.45
C ASP A 239 20.73 16.12 -11.85
N PHE A 240 20.29 16.99 -12.77
CA PHE A 240 18.94 17.02 -13.33
C PHE A 240 18.65 15.77 -14.17
N VAL A 241 17.49 15.16 -13.94
CA VAL A 241 17.00 13.98 -14.66
C VAL A 241 15.94 14.41 -15.69
N GLN A 242 14.84 15.03 -15.22
CA GLN A 242 13.70 15.45 -16.05
C GLN A 242 12.77 16.43 -15.31
N ASP A 243 11.73 16.92 -15.98
CA ASP A 243 10.67 17.74 -15.42
C ASP A 243 9.28 17.26 -15.86
N PHE A 244 8.30 17.39 -14.96
CA PHE A 244 6.89 17.09 -15.18
C PHE A 244 6.10 18.40 -15.24
N ASP A 245 5.42 18.64 -16.36
CA ASP A 245 4.39 19.69 -16.43
C ASP A 245 3.09 19.24 -15.77
N TYR A 246 2.19 20.19 -15.48
CA TYR A 246 0.89 19.91 -14.88
C TYR A 246 -0.18 19.42 -15.88
N GLY A 247 0.23 18.90 -17.05
CA GLY A 247 -0.66 18.34 -18.06
C GLY A 247 -1.47 17.14 -17.57
N PHE A 248 -0.96 16.39 -16.58
CA PHE A 248 -1.71 15.32 -15.92
C PHE A 248 -2.94 15.80 -15.12
N LEU A 249 -3.07 17.12 -14.88
CA LEU A 249 -4.28 17.72 -14.29
C LEU A 249 -5.33 18.11 -15.34
N GLU A 250 -5.06 17.99 -16.65
CA GLU A 250 -6.04 18.37 -17.68
C GLU A 250 -7.34 17.55 -17.56
N GLY A 251 -8.47 18.25 -17.54
CA GLY A 251 -9.81 17.65 -17.38
C GLY A 251 -10.23 17.36 -15.94
N THR A 252 -9.31 17.32 -14.96
CA THR A 252 -9.64 17.10 -13.53
C THR A 252 -10.43 18.25 -12.90
N GLY A 253 -10.21 19.48 -13.39
CA GLY A 253 -10.71 20.72 -12.78
C GLY A 253 -9.76 21.32 -11.73
N ILE A 254 -8.73 20.58 -11.30
CA ILE A 254 -7.68 21.04 -10.38
C ILE A 254 -6.62 21.85 -11.14
N ARG A 255 -5.97 22.80 -10.45
CA ARG A 255 -4.83 23.58 -10.95
C ARG A 255 -3.87 23.89 -9.81
N PHE A 256 -2.60 23.58 -10.01
CA PHE A 256 -1.55 24.03 -9.09
C PHE A 256 -1.15 25.45 -9.50
N THR A 257 -1.79 26.45 -8.91
CA THR A 257 -1.44 27.86 -9.11
C THR A 257 -0.14 28.18 -8.35
N LEU A 258 -0.07 27.72 -7.10
CA LEU A 258 1.05 27.85 -6.18
C LEU A 258 1.14 26.54 -5.38
N PRO A 259 1.84 25.53 -5.89
CA PRO A 259 2.12 24.32 -5.14
C PRO A 259 3.22 24.63 -4.11
N GLY A 260 3.09 24.09 -2.90
CA GLY A 260 4.08 24.24 -1.83
C GLY A 260 5.01 23.04 -1.74
N GLY A 261 5.37 22.69 -0.50
CA GLY A 261 6.15 21.53 -0.10
C GLY A 261 5.53 20.19 -0.49
N GLY A 262 6.35 19.15 -0.38
CA GLY A 262 5.91 17.79 -0.66
C GLY A 262 6.66 16.74 0.14
N THR A 263 6.09 15.55 0.21
CA THR A 263 6.68 14.39 0.87
C THR A 263 6.28 13.12 0.12
N PHE A 264 7.14 12.12 0.16
CA PHE A 264 6.70 10.76 -0.14
C PHE A 264 6.05 10.16 1.11
N ALA A 265 4.95 9.43 0.92
CA ALA A 265 4.28 8.63 1.93
C ALA A 265 3.62 7.42 1.24
N PRO A 266 3.16 6.40 1.98
CA PRO A 266 2.29 5.38 1.43
C PRO A 266 1.07 6.01 0.74
N THR A 267 0.65 5.40 -0.36
CA THR A 267 -0.58 5.75 -1.08
C THR A 267 -1.83 5.74 -0.18
N SER A 268 -2.80 6.62 -0.46
CA SER A 268 -4.14 6.56 0.18
C SER A 268 -5.13 5.72 -0.62
N ASP A 269 -4.78 5.24 -1.80
CA ASP A 269 -5.61 4.35 -2.61
C ASP A 269 -5.56 2.91 -2.07
N PRO A 270 -6.66 2.36 -1.51
CA PRO A 270 -6.67 0.99 -0.97
C PRO A 270 -6.54 -0.10 -2.05
N ASN A 271 -6.57 0.27 -3.33
CA ASN A 271 -6.38 -0.64 -4.45
C ASN A 271 -4.92 -0.75 -4.91
N ASP A 272 -4.04 0.15 -4.45
CA ASP A 272 -2.60 0.04 -4.67
C ASP A 272 -1.98 -1.05 -3.77
N ALA A 273 -0.71 -1.38 -4.01
CA ALA A 273 0.06 -2.20 -3.07
C ALA A 273 0.32 -1.43 -1.77
N ARG A 274 0.26 -2.11 -0.62
CA ARG A 274 0.48 -1.51 0.72
C ARG A 274 1.86 -0.86 0.93
N ASP A 275 2.85 -1.18 0.09
CA ASP A 275 4.19 -0.58 0.07
C ASP A 275 4.41 0.41 -1.09
N ALA A 276 3.39 0.69 -1.91
CA ALA A 276 3.45 1.72 -2.94
C ALA A 276 3.44 3.13 -2.31
N LEU A 277 4.20 4.03 -2.93
CA LEU A 277 4.38 5.41 -2.47
C LEU A 277 3.75 6.39 -3.45
N SER A 278 3.12 7.41 -2.88
CA SER A 278 2.66 8.60 -3.59
C SER A 278 3.50 9.81 -3.18
N LEU A 279 3.71 10.74 -4.11
CA LEU A 279 4.21 12.07 -3.83
C LEU A 279 3.03 12.95 -3.41
N TYR A 280 2.99 13.31 -2.14
CA TYR A 280 2.04 14.29 -1.60
C TYR A 280 2.59 15.70 -1.81
N VAL A 281 1.76 16.61 -2.30
CA VAL A 281 2.10 18.01 -2.62
C VAL A 281 1.03 18.92 -2.05
N THR A 282 1.39 19.92 -1.25
CA THR A 282 0.41 20.93 -0.82
C THR A 282 0.19 21.98 -1.90
N CYS A 283 -0.95 22.66 -1.85
CA CYS A 283 -1.30 23.76 -2.73
C CYS A 283 -1.76 24.96 -1.90
N ARG A 284 -1.06 26.08 -2.06
CA ARG A 284 -1.33 27.40 -1.45
C ARG A 284 -2.49 28.15 -2.14
N GLY A 285 -2.77 27.82 -3.41
CA GLY A 285 -3.90 28.36 -4.16
C GLY A 285 -3.76 29.84 -4.57
N ILE A 286 -4.51 30.71 -3.90
CA ILE A 286 -4.73 32.17 -4.01
C ILE A 286 -3.81 33.23 -3.36
N ASP A 287 -2.64 32.97 -2.78
CA ASP A 287 -1.66 34.06 -2.62
C ASP A 287 -1.98 35.22 -1.66
N ASN A 288 -1.24 36.32 -1.87
CA ASN A 288 -1.45 37.70 -1.43
C ASN A 288 -2.81 38.31 -1.85
N GLY A 289 -3.82 37.48 -2.14
CA GLY A 289 -5.18 37.80 -2.57
C GLY A 289 -6.05 38.46 -1.49
N ARG A 290 -5.49 39.46 -0.79
CA ARG A 290 -6.09 40.38 0.18
C ARG A 290 -7.54 40.06 0.56
N PHE A 291 -7.68 39.22 1.58
CA PHE A 291 -8.94 38.89 2.24
C PHE A 291 -9.96 40.06 2.25
N PRO A 292 -11.22 39.86 1.83
CA PRO A 292 -12.00 38.62 1.85
C PRO A 292 -12.33 38.02 0.47
N ASP A 293 -11.48 38.17 -0.55
CA ASP A 293 -11.76 37.56 -1.86
C ASP A 293 -11.76 36.02 -1.76
N ARG A 294 -12.74 35.39 -2.42
CA ARG A 294 -13.23 34.01 -2.16
C ARG A 294 -12.23 32.86 -2.31
N ASN A 295 -11.02 33.15 -2.77
CA ASN A 295 -10.01 32.17 -3.15
C ASN A 295 -8.73 32.34 -2.31
N SER A 296 -8.80 32.96 -1.13
CA SER A 296 -7.70 32.97 -0.13
C SER A 296 -7.86 31.84 0.90
N LEU A 297 -8.91 31.04 0.76
CA LEU A 297 -9.28 29.95 1.67
C LEU A 297 -9.44 28.66 0.83
N ASP A 298 -8.41 28.35 0.05
CA ASP A 298 -8.43 27.27 -0.95
C ASP A 298 -7.23 26.32 -0.89
N GLY A 299 -6.50 26.34 0.23
CA GLY A 299 -5.47 25.38 0.61
C GLY A 299 -5.85 23.93 0.30
N GLY A 300 -4.90 23.16 -0.23
CA GLY A 300 -5.15 21.81 -0.70
C GLY A 300 -3.98 20.85 -0.48
N LEU A 301 -4.29 19.56 -0.58
CA LEU A 301 -3.33 18.46 -0.60
C LEU A 301 -3.62 17.60 -1.83
N ALA A 302 -2.65 17.50 -2.73
CA ALA A 302 -2.69 16.58 -3.85
C ALA A 302 -1.86 15.33 -3.53
N GLU A 303 -2.38 14.17 -3.92
CA GLU A 303 -1.66 12.91 -3.94
C GLU A 303 -1.34 12.52 -5.38
N LEU A 304 -0.06 12.31 -5.67
CA LEU A 304 0.44 12.00 -7.01
C LEU A 304 1.10 10.62 -7.06
N ARG A 305 0.58 9.72 -7.90
CA ARG A 305 1.19 8.39 -8.16
C ARG A 305 2.35 8.53 -9.13
N LEU A 306 3.47 7.87 -8.83
CA LEU A 306 4.62 7.76 -9.72
C LEU A 306 4.41 6.58 -10.68
N VAL A 307 4.03 6.88 -11.92
CA VAL A 307 3.82 5.85 -12.94
C VAL A 307 5.14 5.55 -13.63
N HIS A 308 5.54 4.28 -13.57
CA HIS A 308 6.62 3.73 -14.39
C HIS A 308 5.98 3.04 -15.60
N GLU A 309 6.27 3.55 -16.80
CA GLU A 309 5.79 2.99 -18.05
C GLU A 309 6.65 1.78 -18.42
N PRO A 310 6.11 0.55 -18.47
CA PRO A 310 6.93 -0.64 -18.57
C PRO A 310 7.57 -0.80 -19.97
N VAL A 311 8.85 -0.42 -20.08
CA VAL A 311 9.62 -0.55 -21.31
C VAL A 311 10.20 -1.96 -21.46
N LEU A 312 9.70 -2.71 -22.44
CA LEU A 312 10.25 -4.01 -22.78
C LEU A 312 11.46 -3.91 -23.73
N SER A 313 12.64 -4.29 -23.22
CA SER A 313 13.87 -4.37 -24.00
C SER A 313 13.87 -5.61 -24.91
N ALA A 314 13.70 -5.39 -26.22
CA ALA A 314 13.74 -6.42 -27.27
C ALA A 314 12.91 -7.70 -26.98
N PRO A 315 11.61 -7.59 -26.61
CA PRO A 315 10.78 -8.75 -26.28
C PRO A 315 10.58 -9.66 -27.50
N ARG A 316 10.43 -10.96 -27.23
CA ARG A 316 10.03 -11.97 -28.22
C ARG A 316 8.54 -11.88 -28.45
N ARG A 317 8.11 -11.38 -29.61
CA ARG A 317 6.68 -11.10 -29.86
C ARG A 317 5.94 -12.32 -30.41
N VAL A 318 4.78 -12.59 -29.87
CA VAL A 318 3.81 -13.57 -30.36
C VAL A 318 2.57 -12.80 -30.84
N PRO A 319 2.08 -12.98 -32.08
CA PRO A 319 2.53 -13.95 -33.09
C PRO A 319 3.65 -13.44 -34.03
N THR A 320 4.14 -12.21 -33.84
CA THR A 320 4.95 -11.47 -34.84
C THR A 320 6.33 -12.08 -35.12
N ASP A 321 7.08 -12.41 -34.07
CA ASP A 321 8.41 -13.03 -34.18
C ASP A 321 8.31 -14.56 -34.11
N TYR A 322 7.33 -15.08 -33.36
CA TYR A 322 7.06 -16.49 -33.14
C TYR A 322 5.57 -16.81 -33.30
N ALA A 323 5.23 -17.81 -34.11
CA ALA A 323 3.83 -18.15 -34.41
C ALA A 323 3.04 -18.76 -33.22
N THR A 324 3.72 -19.19 -32.16
CA THR A 324 3.13 -19.77 -30.94
C THR A 324 3.88 -19.31 -29.70
N ILE A 325 3.22 -19.32 -28.54
CA ILE A 325 3.84 -18.99 -27.25
C ILE A 325 4.96 -19.99 -26.93
N GLN A 326 4.71 -21.30 -27.05
CA GLN A 326 5.75 -22.32 -26.84
C GLN A 326 6.97 -22.10 -27.75
N GLY A 327 6.78 -21.71 -29.01
CA GLY A 327 7.90 -21.43 -29.92
C GLY A 327 8.77 -20.23 -29.48
N ALA A 328 8.18 -19.25 -28.80
CA ALA A 328 8.93 -18.17 -28.16
C ALA A 328 9.64 -18.64 -26.90
N VAL A 329 8.99 -19.46 -26.06
CA VAL A 329 9.54 -20.06 -24.85
C VAL A 329 10.74 -20.96 -25.16
N ASP A 330 10.63 -21.84 -26.16
CA ASP A 330 11.70 -22.74 -26.61
C ASP A 330 12.95 -21.96 -27.01
N ALA A 331 12.77 -20.84 -27.70
CA ALA A 331 13.84 -19.96 -28.15
C ALA A 331 14.38 -19.01 -27.04
N ALA A 332 13.65 -18.86 -25.94
CA ALA A 332 13.98 -17.96 -24.84
C ALA A 332 15.07 -18.51 -23.90
N ALA A 333 15.93 -17.61 -23.43
CA ALA A 333 16.86 -17.83 -22.33
C ALA A 333 16.31 -17.21 -21.04
N SER A 334 16.85 -17.63 -19.89
CA SER A 334 16.51 -16.99 -18.62
C SER A 334 16.89 -15.49 -18.64
N GLY A 335 15.93 -14.64 -18.26
CA GLY A 335 15.98 -13.18 -18.36
C GLY A 335 15.18 -12.59 -19.53
N ASP A 336 14.72 -13.40 -20.48
CA ASP A 336 13.96 -12.92 -21.64
C ASP A 336 12.49 -12.60 -21.29
N THR A 337 11.93 -11.60 -21.99
CA THR A 337 10.48 -11.33 -22.02
C THR A 337 9.83 -11.86 -23.30
N ILE A 338 8.68 -12.49 -23.15
CA ILE A 338 7.77 -12.91 -24.22
C ILE A 338 6.54 -11.99 -24.14
N LEU A 339 6.32 -11.19 -25.18
CA LEU A 339 5.18 -10.29 -25.30
C LEU A 339 4.13 -10.90 -26.23
N VAL A 340 2.90 -11.07 -25.73
CA VAL A 340 1.81 -11.71 -26.46
C VAL A 340 0.73 -10.67 -26.82
N ALA A 341 0.49 -10.51 -28.12
CA ALA A 341 -0.58 -9.64 -28.63
C ALA A 341 -1.97 -10.29 -28.43
N PRO A 342 -3.06 -9.51 -28.40
CA PRO A 342 -4.43 -10.02 -28.31
C PRO A 342 -4.75 -11.11 -29.35
N GLY A 343 -5.38 -12.19 -28.89
CA GLY A 343 -5.64 -13.40 -29.66
C GLY A 343 -6.03 -14.58 -28.78
N ILE A 344 -6.41 -15.70 -29.41
CA ILE A 344 -6.62 -16.98 -28.73
C ILE A 344 -5.50 -17.92 -29.15
N TYR A 345 -4.70 -18.37 -28.18
CA TYR A 345 -3.55 -19.23 -28.37
C TYR A 345 -3.87 -20.61 -27.81
N SER A 346 -3.99 -21.60 -28.69
CA SER A 346 -4.39 -22.97 -28.30
C SER A 346 -3.20 -23.87 -27.99
N GLY A 347 -3.34 -24.67 -26.94
CA GLY A 347 -2.40 -25.67 -26.48
C GLY A 347 -1.69 -25.27 -25.18
N PRO A 348 -1.19 -26.27 -24.41
CA PRO A 348 -0.45 -26.04 -23.19
C PRO A 348 0.88 -25.32 -23.47
N VAL A 349 1.35 -24.52 -22.52
CA VAL A 349 2.66 -23.86 -22.56
C VAL A 349 3.48 -24.31 -21.35
N ASP A 350 4.62 -24.93 -21.61
CA ASP A 350 5.58 -25.37 -20.60
C ASP A 350 6.74 -24.37 -20.57
N LEU A 351 6.83 -23.58 -19.48
CA LEU A 351 7.90 -22.61 -19.26
C LEU A 351 9.21 -23.27 -18.80
N GLY A 352 9.11 -24.48 -18.23
CA GLY A 352 10.20 -25.22 -17.60
C GLY A 352 10.88 -24.45 -16.45
N ALA A 353 12.04 -24.95 -16.03
CA ALA A 353 12.94 -24.33 -15.05
C ALA A 353 13.69 -23.10 -15.61
N LYS A 354 13.00 -22.15 -16.25
CA LYS A 354 13.56 -20.90 -16.79
C LYS A 354 13.18 -19.71 -15.91
N HIS A 355 13.89 -18.59 -16.09
CA HIS A 355 13.49 -17.31 -15.49
C HIS A 355 12.90 -16.44 -16.60
N LEU A 356 11.57 -16.29 -16.68
CA LEU A 356 10.92 -15.65 -17.83
C LEU A 356 9.86 -14.64 -17.39
N ALA A 357 9.67 -13.59 -18.19
CA ALA A 357 8.45 -12.79 -18.14
C ALA A 357 7.57 -13.16 -19.34
N LEU A 358 6.42 -13.78 -19.08
CA LEU A 358 5.35 -13.99 -20.05
C LEU A 358 4.29 -12.92 -19.79
N VAL A 359 4.14 -11.98 -20.72
CA VAL A 359 3.24 -10.82 -20.53
C VAL A 359 2.40 -10.57 -21.78
N SER A 360 1.16 -10.13 -21.61
CA SER A 360 0.35 -9.62 -22.73
C SER A 360 0.56 -8.12 -22.94
N GLU A 361 -0.05 -7.56 -23.99
CA GLU A 361 -0.09 -6.12 -24.21
C GLU A 361 -0.79 -5.33 -23.08
N HIS A 362 -1.56 -5.98 -22.19
CA HIS A 362 -2.04 -5.38 -20.92
C HIS A 362 -0.88 -4.79 -20.10
N PHE A 363 0.26 -5.48 -20.06
CA PHE A 363 1.44 -5.01 -19.34
C PHE A 363 1.87 -3.61 -19.81
N LEU A 364 1.74 -3.30 -21.10
CA LEU A 364 2.23 -2.05 -21.71
C LEU A 364 1.26 -0.87 -21.63
N SER A 365 -0.02 -1.10 -21.27
CA SER A 365 -1.06 -0.07 -21.35
C SER A 365 -1.97 0.03 -20.13
N GLY A 366 -1.97 -0.97 -19.25
CA GLY A 366 -2.92 -1.10 -18.15
C GLY A 366 -4.39 -1.28 -18.59
N ASP A 367 -4.69 -1.46 -19.89
CA ASP A 367 -6.06 -1.61 -20.38
C ASP A 367 -6.61 -3.01 -20.04
N PRO A 368 -7.53 -3.14 -19.06
CA PRO A 368 -7.99 -4.44 -18.58
C PRO A 368 -8.76 -5.23 -19.65
N THR A 369 -9.23 -4.58 -20.72
CA THR A 369 -9.88 -5.29 -21.83
C THR A 369 -8.92 -6.23 -22.57
N LEU A 370 -7.61 -5.96 -22.51
CA LEU A 370 -6.57 -6.80 -23.11
C LEU A 370 -6.39 -8.14 -22.40
N ILE A 371 -6.77 -8.25 -21.12
CA ILE A 371 -6.76 -9.51 -20.35
C ILE A 371 -7.77 -10.49 -20.96
N ALA A 372 -9.00 -10.02 -21.20
CA ALA A 372 -10.06 -10.79 -21.84
C ALA A 372 -9.79 -11.06 -23.33
N ALA A 373 -9.02 -10.20 -23.99
CA ALA A 373 -8.67 -10.34 -25.40
C ALA A 373 -7.43 -11.23 -25.65
N THR A 374 -6.65 -11.56 -24.63
CA THR A 374 -5.44 -12.38 -24.74
C THR A 374 -5.63 -13.70 -23.99
N VAL A 375 -6.12 -14.71 -24.70
CA VAL A 375 -6.53 -16.01 -24.14
C VAL A 375 -5.48 -17.08 -24.44
N ILE A 376 -5.03 -17.79 -23.41
CA ILE A 376 -4.30 -19.07 -23.55
C ILE A 376 -5.31 -20.19 -23.22
N ASP A 377 -5.57 -21.04 -24.20
CA ASP A 377 -6.62 -22.06 -24.17
C ASP A 377 -5.98 -23.44 -24.18
N GLY A 378 -5.99 -24.13 -23.02
CA GLY A 378 -5.36 -25.43 -22.83
C GLY A 378 -5.93 -26.54 -23.71
N GLY A 379 -7.11 -26.34 -24.33
CA GLY A 379 -7.73 -27.29 -25.25
C GLY A 379 -8.18 -28.61 -24.61
N GLY A 380 -8.36 -28.65 -23.29
CA GLY A 380 -8.62 -29.86 -22.50
C GLY A 380 -7.35 -30.68 -22.20
N SER A 381 -6.18 -30.03 -22.19
CA SER A 381 -4.91 -30.63 -21.74
C SER A 381 -4.83 -30.66 -20.21
N ASP A 382 -3.80 -31.33 -19.68
CA ASP A 382 -3.54 -31.38 -18.23
C ASP A 382 -3.40 -29.95 -17.66
N PHE A 383 -2.62 -29.05 -18.28
CA PHE A 383 -2.48 -27.66 -17.82
C PHE A 383 -2.63 -26.63 -18.94
N VAL A 384 -2.91 -25.36 -18.60
CA VAL A 384 -2.73 -24.23 -19.52
C VAL A 384 -1.27 -23.78 -19.49
N LEU A 385 -0.72 -23.51 -18.30
CA LEU A 385 0.68 -23.20 -18.07
C LEU A 385 1.34 -24.21 -17.12
N ARG A 386 2.59 -24.59 -17.39
CA ARG A 386 3.48 -25.21 -16.40
C ARG A 386 4.61 -24.27 -16.04
N VAL A 387 4.89 -24.11 -14.75
CA VAL A 387 6.07 -23.43 -14.23
C VAL A 387 7.00 -24.42 -13.54
N GLY A 388 8.26 -24.44 -13.96
CA GLY A 388 9.27 -25.34 -13.43
C GLY A 388 9.31 -26.72 -14.08
N ASP A 389 10.18 -27.56 -13.52
CA ASP A 389 10.45 -28.92 -13.97
C ASP A 389 10.27 -29.86 -12.77
N PRO A 390 9.30 -30.80 -12.79
CA PRO A 390 9.11 -31.77 -11.72
C PRO A 390 10.33 -32.66 -11.42
N GLU A 391 11.28 -32.80 -12.35
CA GLU A 391 12.56 -33.48 -12.08
C GLU A 391 13.60 -32.56 -11.38
N GLN A 392 13.37 -31.24 -11.35
CA GLN A 392 14.27 -30.19 -10.84
C GLN A 392 13.52 -29.03 -10.14
N PRO A 393 12.71 -29.28 -9.10
CA PRO A 393 11.92 -28.25 -8.43
C PRO A 393 12.76 -27.18 -7.73
N GLY A 394 12.25 -25.95 -7.69
CA GLY A 394 12.87 -24.75 -7.11
C GLY A 394 13.93 -24.07 -7.99
N ALA A 395 14.00 -24.34 -9.30
CA ALA A 395 15.09 -23.89 -10.17
C ALA A 395 14.76 -22.61 -10.99
N GLY A 396 13.49 -22.46 -11.38
CA GLY A 396 12.95 -21.36 -12.17
C GLY A 396 12.35 -20.21 -11.34
N ARG A 397 12.01 -19.12 -12.04
CA ARG A 397 11.09 -18.07 -11.53
C ARG A 397 10.42 -17.32 -12.67
N CYS A 398 9.10 -17.33 -12.74
CA CYS A 398 8.37 -16.67 -13.82
C CYS A 398 7.49 -15.49 -13.35
N LEU A 399 7.41 -14.44 -14.18
CA LEU A 399 6.32 -13.46 -14.14
C LEU A 399 5.31 -13.85 -15.22
N ILE A 400 4.02 -13.89 -14.86
CA ILE A 400 2.90 -14.17 -15.76
C ILE A 400 1.88 -13.03 -15.58
N GLN A 401 1.60 -12.25 -16.63
CA GLN A 401 0.71 -11.09 -16.48
C GLN A 401 -0.18 -10.80 -17.70
N GLY A 402 -1.47 -10.53 -17.43
CA GLY A 402 -2.40 -9.97 -18.41
C GLY A 402 -3.14 -10.98 -19.28
N PHE A 403 -3.40 -12.20 -18.81
CA PHE A 403 -3.99 -13.28 -19.61
C PHE A 403 -5.33 -13.78 -19.08
N THR A 404 -6.17 -14.28 -19.99
CA THR A 404 -7.19 -15.28 -19.64
C THR A 404 -6.61 -16.68 -19.85
N LEU A 405 -6.51 -17.49 -18.80
CA LEU A 405 -6.12 -18.90 -18.86
C LEU A 405 -7.38 -19.76 -18.72
N ARG A 406 -7.56 -20.77 -19.58
CA ARG A 406 -8.76 -21.62 -19.49
C ARG A 406 -8.65 -23.00 -20.12
N ASN A 407 -9.65 -23.84 -19.83
CA ASN A 407 -9.95 -25.08 -20.55
C ASN A 407 -8.80 -26.11 -20.48
N ALA A 408 -8.48 -26.54 -19.26
CA ALA A 408 -7.50 -27.57 -18.92
C ALA A 408 -7.97 -28.36 -17.67
N SER A 409 -7.14 -29.29 -17.15
CA SER A 409 -7.26 -29.67 -15.73
C SER A 409 -6.81 -28.49 -14.87
N ASP A 410 -5.63 -27.93 -15.11
CA ASP A 410 -5.07 -26.92 -14.20
C ASP A 410 -4.82 -25.63 -14.97
N GLY A 411 -5.17 -24.47 -14.41
CA GLY A 411 -4.80 -23.19 -15.02
C GLY A 411 -3.30 -23.00 -15.04
N ILE A 412 -2.66 -23.23 -13.91
CA ILE A 412 -1.21 -23.26 -13.76
C ILE A 412 -0.84 -24.43 -12.84
N THR A 413 -0.01 -25.37 -13.30
CA THR A 413 0.66 -26.35 -12.42
C THR A 413 2.10 -25.88 -12.17
N SER A 414 2.58 -25.92 -10.92
CA SER A 414 3.90 -25.37 -10.56
C SER A 414 4.69 -26.19 -9.55
N THR A 415 6.00 -26.29 -9.83
CA THR A 415 7.01 -26.79 -8.88
C THR A 415 8.07 -25.73 -8.51
N ASP A 416 7.92 -24.53 -9.06
CA ASP A 416 8.83 -23.39 -8.95
C ASP A 416 8.09 -22.16 -8.41
N VAL A 417 8.81 -21.06 -8.20
CA VAL A 417 8.22 -19.79 -7.79
C VAL A 417 7.66 -19.03 -8.99
N PHE A 418 6.47 -18.45 -8.91
CA PHE A 418 6.00 -17.48 -9.89
C PHE A 418 5.27 -16.28 -9.29
N ASP A 419 5.22 -15.21 -10.07
CA ASP A 419 4.45 -14.01 -9.80
C ASP A 419 3.35 -13.91 -10.87
N LEU A 420 2.09 -14.05 -10.46
CA LEU A 420 0.90 -13.93 -11.31
C LEU A 420 0.17 -12.62 -11.01
N ALA A 421 -0.03 -11.80 -12.03
CA ALA A 421 -0.70 -10.51 -11.89
C ALA A 421 -1.75 -10.29 -13.00
N TYR A 422 -2.88 -9.66 -12.67
CA TYR A 422 -3.89 -9.23 -13.66
C TYR A 422 -4.29 -10.34 -14.66
N CYS A 423 -4.52 -11.55 -14.15
CA CYS A 423 -4.95 -12.69 -14.94
C CYS A 423 -6.35 -13.15 -14.53
N ARG A 424 -7.06 -13.78 -15.46
CA ARG A 424 -8.31 -14.50 -15.17
C ARG A 424 -8.11 -15.99 -15.45
N VAL A 425 -8.45 -16.85 -14.51
CA VAL A 425 -8.39 -18.31 -14.67
C VAL A 425 -9.79 -18.89 -14.50
N THR A 426 -10.26 -19.61 -15.51
CA THR A 426 -11.67 -20.01 -15.64
C THR A 426 -11.81 -21.29 -16.48
N ASP A 427 -12.89 -22.05 -16.30
CA ASP A 427 -13.14 -23.32 -17.01
C ASP A 427 -12.04 -24.40 -16.81
N THR A 428 -11.22 -24.35 -15.74
CA THR A 428 -10.29 -25.42 -15.36
C THR A 428 -10.89 -26.33 -14.27
N SER A 429 -10.17 -27.34 -13.77
CA SER A 429 -10.46 -28.02 -12.49
C SER A 429 -9.96 -27.08 -11.41
N ASP A 430 -8.64 -26.97 -11.29
CA ASP A 430 -7.99 -26.05 -10.38
C ASP A 430 -7.53 -24.79 -11.13
N GLY A 431 -7.68 -23.62 -10.52
CA GLY A 431 -7.13 -22.39 -11.07
C GLY A 431 -5.60 -22.38 -11.02
N ILE A 432 -5.02 -22.78 -9.90
CA ILE A 432 -3.59 -23.07 -9.72
C ILE A 432 -3.45 -24.34 -8.90
N ASP A 433 -2.55 -25.22 -9.32
CA ASP A 433 -2.00 -26.35 -8.57
C ASP A 433 -0.52 -26.06 -8.24
N TYR A 434 -0.19 -25.96 -6.95
CA TYR A 434 1.19 -25.83 -6.47
C TYR A 434 1.72 -27.14 -5.88
N GLU A 435 2.32 -28.01 -6.70
CA GLU A 435 3.11 -29.15 -6.25
C GLU A 435 4.35 -28.74 -5.40
N ALA A 436 4.91 -27.53 -5.63
CA ALA A 436 5.89 -26.87 -4.76
C ALA A 436 6.08 -25.38 -5.11
N GLY A 437 6.86 -24.66 -4.28
CA GLY A 437 7.38 -23.33 -4.61
C GLY A 437 6.52 -22.21 -4.04
N GLY A 438 5.61 -21.65 -4.84
CA GLY A 438 4.74 -20.54 -4.45
C GLY A 438 5.08 -19.22 -5.15
N GLY A 439 5.11 -18.12 -4.41
CA GLY A 439 5.38 -16.78 -4.94
C GLY A 439 4.24 -15.80 -4.68
N THR A 440 3.84 -15.00 -5.68
CA THR A 440 2.80 -13.99 -5.51
C THR A 440 1.66 -14.16 -6.52
N VAL A 441 0.43 -14.03 -6.06
CA VAL A 441 -0.79 -14.05 -6.88
C VAL A 441 -1.57 -12.79 -6.53
N ARG A 442 -1.70 -11.85 -7.46
CA ARG A 442 -2.35 -10.55 -7.18
C ARG A 442 -3.21 -10.01 -8.29
N PHE A 443 -4.25 -9.25 -7.95
CA PHE A 443 -5.18 -8.64 -8.91
C PHE A 443 -5.78 -9.65 -9.91
N CYS A 444 -5.93 -10.90 -9.51
CA CYS A 444 -6.39 -12.00 -10.37
C CYS A 444 -7.84 -12.39 -10.07
N GLN A 445 -8.51 -12.93 -11.08
CA GLN A 445 -9.84 -13.49 -10.98
C GLN A 445 -9.78 -15.01 -11.20
N PHE A 446 -10.37 -15.78 -10.28
CA PHE A 446 -10.52 -17.23 -10.37
C PHE A 446 -12.01 -17.55 -10.29
N ASP A 447 -12.61 -17.99 -11.40
CA ASP A 447 -14.06 -18.19 -11.46
C ASP A 447 -14.50 -19.32 -12.38
N HIS A 448 -15.53 -20.06 -11.96
CA HIS A 448 -16.08 -21.22 -12.69
C HIS A 448 -15.04 -22.32 -12.96
N ASN A 449 -14.05 -22.46 -12.09
CA ASN A 449 -13.20 -23.66 -12.05
C ASN A 449 -13.99 -24.80 -11.37
N ARG A 450 -13.69 -26.06 -11.68
CA ARG A 450 -14.54 -27.22 -11.32
C ARG A 450 -14.19 -27.85 -9.97
N ASP A 451 -12.97 -27.61 -9.50
CA ASP A 451 -12.48 -27.89 -8.15
C ASP A 451 -12.09 -26.51 -7.57
N ASP A 452 -10.84 -26.29 -7.19
CA ASP A 452 -10.40 -25.13 -6.42
C ASP A 452 -10.06 -23.92 -7.28
N ALA A 453 -10.10 -22.72 -6.69
CA ALA A 453 -9.42 -21.59 -7.31
C ALA A 453 -7.89 -21.68 -7.18
N ILE A 454 -7.35 -22.14 -6.04
CA ILE A 454 -5.90 -22.29 -5.80
C ILE A 454 -5.66 -23.43 -4.79
N ASP A 455 -5.03 -24.55 -5.18
CA ASP A 455 -4.47 -25.57 -4.27
C ASP A 455 -2.99 -25.26 -3.95
N LEU A 456 -2.64 -25.37 -2.67
CA LEU A 456 -1.29 -25.24 -2.13
C LEU A 456 -0.81 -26.57 -1.56
N ASP A 457 -0.32 -27.43 -2.46
CA ASP A 457 0.32 -28.69 -2.12
C ASP A 457 1.82 -28.53 -1.79
N GLY A 458 2.44 -29.62 -1.30
CA GLY A 458 3.89 -29.73 -1.18
C GLY A 458 4.59 -28.65 -0.33
N SER A 459 5.79 -28.23 -0.73
CA SER A 459 6.58 -27.22 0.00
C SER A 459 6.39 -25.82 -0.59
N THR A 460 5.20 -25.26 -0.37
CA THR A 460 4.75 -24.00 -0.99
C THR A 460 4.67 -22.84 0.01
N ALA A 461 5.07 -21.65 -0.43
CA ALA A 461 4.95 -20.39 0.31
C ALA A 461 4.42 -19.28 -0.62
N ALA A 462 3.20 -18.80 -0.38
CA ALA A 462 2.50 -17.88 -1.27
C ALA A 462 2.00 -16.62 -0.56
N LEU A 463 1.96 -15.51 -1.31
CA LEU A 463 1.17 -14.31 -1.01
C LEU A 463 0.05 -14.22 -2.04
N ILE A 464 -1.19 -14.35 -1.59
CA ILE A 464 -2.40 -14.26 -2.41
C ILE A 464 -3.14 -12.99 -1.98
N GLU A 465 -3.15 -11.96 -2.82
CA GLU A 465 -3.64 -10.64 -2.43
C GLU A 465 -4.52 -9.95 -3.48
N GLN A 466 -5.53 -9.20 -3.04
CA GLN A 466 -6.38 -8.38 -3.93
C GLN A 466 -6.99 -9.16 -5.11
N CYS A 467 -7.29 -10.45 -4.90
CA CYS A 467 -7.89 -11.35 -5.88
C CYS A 467 -9.40 -11.58 -5.63
N ASN A 468 -10.11 -12.00 -6.68
CA ASN A 468 -11.50 -12.43 -6.63
C ASN A 468 -11.57 -13.95 -6.91
N LEU A 469 -11.85 -14.76 -5.89
CA LEU A 469 -11.94 -16.22 -5.94
C LEU A 469 -13.41 -16.60 -5.76
N THR A 470 -14.14 -16.68 -6.88
CA THR A 470 -15.61 -16.64 -6.89
C THR A 470 -16.25 -17.74 -7.73
N ASP A 471 -17.29 -18.39 -7.21
CA ASP A 471 -18.08 -19.40 -7.93
C ASP A 471 -17.23 -20.58 -8.49
N ASN A 472 -16.23 -21.04 -7.71
CA ASN A 472 -15.47 -22.26 -8.01
C ASN A 472 -16.17 -23.51 -7.44
N GLY A 473 -15.82 -24.68 -7.94
CA GLY A 473 -16.59 -25.92 -7.75
C GLY A 473 -16.40 -26.59 -6.40
N ASP A 474 -15.23 -26.41 -5.79
CA ASP A 474 -14.86 -26.88 -4.45
C ASP A 474 -14.42 -25.67 -3.59
N ASP A 475 -13.17 -25.53 -3.15
CA ASP A 475 -12.74 -24.43 -2.29
C ASP A 475 -12.35 -23.13 -3.02
N GLY A 476 -12.39 -22.02 -2.28
CA GLY A 476 -11.69 -20.81 -2.68
C GLY A 476 -10.16 -20.99 -2.67
N ILE A 477 -9.61 -21.60 -1.62
CA ILE A 477 -8.18 -21.94 -1.51
C ILE A 477 -8.04 -23.23 -0.70
N GLU A 478 -7.56 -24.32 -1.31
CA GLU A 478 -7.14 -25.52 -0.56
C GLU A 478 -5.68 -25.35 -0.11
N ILE A 479 -5.37 -25.72 1.13
CA ILE A 479 -4.01 -25.65 1.68
C ILE A 479 -3.66 -26.97 2.34
N ARG A 480 -2.81 -27.76 1.69
CA ARG A 480 -2.44 -29.11 2.13
C ARG A 480 -1.09 -29.07 2.83
N LEU A 481 -1.10 -29.32 4.15
CA LEU A 481 0.07 -29.21 5.02
C LEU A 481 0.98 -30.45 4.87
N HIS A 482 1.43 -30.73 3.65
CA HIS A 482 2.35 -31.82 3.33
C HIS A 482 3.62 -31.78 4.20
N PRO A 483 4.20 -32.93 4.58
CA PRO A 483 5.48 -33.04 5.28
C PRO A 483 6.55 -32.08 4.75
N HIS A 484 7.04 -31.18 5.62
CA HIS A 484 8.09 -30.22 5.28
C HIS A 484 9.29 -30.38 6.23
N ALA A 485 10.37 -30.99 5.72
CA ALA A 485 11.58 -31.28 6.47
C ALA A 485 12.68 -30.19 6.33
N GLY A 486 12.37 -29.04 5.73
CA GLY A 486 13.31 -27.94 5.56
C GLY A 486 13.57 -27.16 6.86
N PRO A 487 14.68 -26.40 6.94
CA PRO A 487 14.96 -25.53 8.08
C PRO A 487 14.19 -24.21 8.04
N ASP A 488 13.58 -23.88 6.90
CA ASP A 488 12.92 -22.60 6.65
C ASP A 488 11.44 -22.68 7.00
N THR A 489 10.90 -21.63 7.62
CA THR A 489 9.47 -21.52 7.87
C THR A 489 8.78 -20.98 6.62
N LEU A 490 7.95 -21.81 5.98
CA LEU A 490 7.12 -21.38 4.85
C LEU A 490 6.04 -20.43 5.37
N LYS A 491 5.80 -19.35 4.62
CA LYS A 491 4.80 -18.34 4.95
C LYS A 491 3.71 -18.35 3.89
N ILE A 492 2.46 -18.48 4.35
CA ILE A 492 1.29 -18.35 3.51
C ILE A 492 0.53 -17.12 4.01
N VAL A 493 0.32 -16.14 3.14
CA VAL A 493 -0.41 -14.91 3.43
C VAL A 493 -1.55 -14.81 2.41
N VAL A 494 -2.78 -14.72 2.90
CA VAL A 494 -3.98 -14.51 2.09
C VAL A 494 -4.59 -13.20 2.56
N ARG A 495 -4.60 -12.16 1.72
CA ARG A 495 -5.06 -10.84 2.16
C ARG A 495 -5.86 -10.01 1.18
N ASP A 496 -6.73 -9.16 1.71
CA ASP A 496 -7.47 -8.15 0.93
C ASP A 496 -8.31 -8.75 -0.24
N ASN A 497 -8.59 -10.06 -0.20
CA ASN A 497 -9.29 -10.80 -1.26
C ASN A 497 -10.81 -10.76 -1.08
N LEU A 498 -11.54 -11.06 -2.16
CA LEU A 498 -12.93 -11.53 -2.12
C LEU A 498 -12.94 -13.03 -2.40
N ILE A 499 -13.45 -13.82 -1.46
CA ILE A 499 -13.57 -15.28 -1.57
C ILE A 499 -15.03 -15.64 -1.35
N SER A 500 -15.77 -15.94 -2.43
CA SER A 500 -17.23 -15.91 -2.38
C SER A 500 -17.94 -16.95 -3.25
N GLY A 501 -18.95 -17.61 -2.68
CA GLY A 501 -19.83 -18.51 -3.43
C GLY A 501 -19.19 -19.81 -3.93
N ASN A 502 -18.03 -20.19 -3.39
CA ASN A 502 -17.37 -21.46 -3.74
C ASN A 502 -18.15 -22.67 -3.17
N GLY A 503 -17.95 -23.83 -3.79
CA GLY A 503 -18.74 -25.05 -3.61
C GLY A 503 -18.53 -25.82 -2.30
N GLU A 504 -17.38 -25.63 -1.64
CA GLU A 504 -17.10 -26.04 -0.25
C GLU A 504 -16.69 -24.80 0.58
N ASP A 505 -15.43 -24.65 1.00
CA ASP A 505 -14.97 -23.60 1.89
C ASP A 505 -14.52 -22.32 1.17
N GLY A 506 -14.36 -21.24 1.94
CA GLY A 506 -13.52 -20.11 1.52
C GLY A 506 -12.03 -20.48 1.49
N ILE A 507 -11.52 -21.07 2.57
CA ILE A 507 -10.14 -21.56 2.69
C ILE A 507 -10.15 -22.86 3.49
N GLN A 508 -9.77 -23.99 2.89
CA GLN A 508 -9.60 -25.26 3.61
C GLN A 508 -8.12 -25.47 3.98
N MET A 509 -7.87 -25.99 5.17
CA MET A 509 -6.54 -26.29 5.69
C MET A 509 -6.45 -27.74 6.15
N ILE A 510 -5.64 -28.55 5.48
CA ILE A 510 -5.63 -30.01 5.66
C ILE A 510 -4.32 -30.45 6.31
N GLY A 511 -4.42 -30.79 7.59
CA GLY A 511 -3.32 -31.31 8.39
C GLY A 511 -2.95 -32.76 8.09
N TYR A 512 -1.66 -33.05 8.23
CA TYR A 512 -1.09 -34.40 8.24
C TYR A 512 -0.70 -34.79 9.68
N ASP A 513 -0.31 -36.04 9.93
CA ASP A 513 -0.01 -36.58 11.28
C ASP A 513 1.26 -35.98 11.96
N GLU A 514 1.76 -34.83 11.48
CA GLU A 514 2.93 -34.12 11.99
C GLU A 514 2.77 -32.60 11.91
N GLU A 515 3.34 -31.87 12.88
CA GLU A 515 3.46 -30.41 12.87
C GLU A 515 4.49 -29.99 11.81
N THR A 516 4.14 -29.02 10.98
CA THR A 516 4.97 -28.53 9.88
C THR A 516 5.50 -27.12 10.13
N ALA A 517 6.64 -26.78 9.54
CA ALA A 517 7.23 -25.44 9.67
C ALA A 517 6.51 -24.41 8.78
N ARG A 518 5.21 -24.19 9.03
CA ARG A 518 4.37 -23.22 8.33
C ARG A 518 3.81 -22.16 9.27
N THR A 519 3.56 -20.96 8.73
CA THR A 519 2.81 -19.90 9.43
C THR A 519 1.84 -19.23 8.47
N PHE A 520 0.62 -18.99 8.95
CA PHE A 520 -0.49 -18.51 8.15
C PHE A 520 -0.94 -17.12 8.62
N HIS A 521 -1.17 -16.21 7.68
CA HIS A 521 -1.75 -14.89 7.96
C HIS A 521 -2.89 -14.60 7.00
N PHE A 522 -4.11 -14.52 7.55
CA PHE A 522 -5.33 -14.22 6.82
C PHE A 522 -5.86 -12.87 7.30
N GLU A 523 -5.70 -11.82 6.49
CA GLU A 523 -6.03 -10.43 6.85
C GLU A 523 -6.83 -9.68 5.78
N GLY A 524 -7.77 -8.81 6.12
CA GLY A 524 -8.48 -7.98 5.13
C GLY A 524 -9.42 -8.74 4.17
N ASN A 525 -9.63 -10.04 4.33
CA ASN A 525 -10.41 -10.83 3.37
C ASN A 525 -11.92 -10.71 3.62
N ARG A 526 -12.67 -10.68 2.52
CA ARG A 526 -14.14 -10.79 2.50
C ARG A 526 -14.50 -12.21 2.09
N ILE A 527 -14.91 -13.02 3.07
CA ILE A 527 -15.17 -14.45 2.89
C ILE A 527 -16.69 -14.67 3.01
N VAL A 528 -17.38 -14.83 1.88
CA VAL A 528 -18.83 -14.61 1.81
C VAL A 528 -19.59 -15.73 1.11
N GLY A 529 -20.59 -16.31 1.77
CA GLY A 529 -21.57 -17.20 1.15
C GLY A 529 -20.99 -18.46 0.50
N ASN A 530 -19.78 -18.88 0.88
CA ASN A 530 -19.23 -20.18 0.49
C ASN A 530 -20.09 -21.27 1.12
N ALA A 531 -20.21 -22.42 0.45
CA ALA A 531 -21.21 -23.43 0.79
C ALA A 531 -21.01 -24.04 2.19
N MET A 532 -19.76 -24.16 2.64
CA MET A 532 -19.35 -24.76 3.90
C MET A 532 -18.68 -23.72 4.83
N ALA A 533 -17.45 -23.91 5.30
CA ALA A 533 -16.80 -22.98 6.22
C ALA A 533 -16.25 -21.73 5.48
N GLY A 534 -16.06 -20.64 6.22
CA GLY A 534 -15.24 -19.52 5.74
C GLY A 534 -13.76 -19.90 5.73
N ILE A 535 -13.32 -20.50 6.84
CA ILE A 535 -12.03 -21.18 7.00
C ILE A 535 -12.28 -22.51 7.74
N GLY A 536 -12.04 -23.65 7.09
CA GLY A 536 -12.14 -24.99 7.66
C GLY A 536 -10.79 -25.66 7.87
N LEU A 537 -10.60 -26.35 9.00
CA LEU A 537 -9.39 -27.08 9.32
C LEU A 537 -9.70 -28.57 9.47
N MET A 538 -9.11 -29.38 8.62
CA MET A 538 -9.20 -30.85 8.58
C MET A 538 -7.88 -31.51 9.03
N SER A 539 -7.92 -32.80 9.36
CA SER A 539 -6.76 -33.59 9.80
C SER A 539 -6.65 -34.93 9.05
N GLY A 540 -5.52 -35.61 9.22
CA GLY A 540 -5.31 -36.96 8.68
C GLY A 540 -5.39 -37.06 7.15
N ALA A 541 -5.07 -35.97 6.43
CA ALA A 541 -5.24 -35.84 4.98
C ALA A 541 -6.70 -35.99 4.49
N ASN A 542 -7.68 -35.57 5.30
CA ASN A 542 -9.08 -35.50 4.89
C ASN A 542 -9.35 -34.25 4.04
N THR A 543 -9.55 -34.43 2.73
CA THR A 543 -9.87 -33.39 1.72
C THR A 543 -11.39 -33.18 1.57
N ARG A 544 -12.11 -33.13 2.70
CA ARG A 544 -13.59 -33.05 2.72
C ARG A 544 -14.02 -32.38 4.01
N GLU A 545 -14.54 -31.16 3.95
CA GLU A 545 -15.00 -30.46 5.15
C GLU A 545 -16.15 -31.27 5.80
N ASP A 546 -15.85 -31.86 6.97
CA ASP A 546 -16.85 -32.53 7.83
C ASP A 546 -17.09 -31.76 9.14
N TYR A 547 -16.48 -30.57 9.22
CA TYR A 547 -16.46 -29.70 10.38
C TYR A 547 -15.87 -30.36 11.64
N GLU A 548 -14.93 -31.30 11.54
CA GLU A 548 -14.24 -31.85 12.73
C GLU A 548 -13.49 -30.77 13.53
N ALA A 549 -13.16 -29.63 12.89
CA ALA A 549 -12.48 -28.49 13.48
C ALA A 549 -11.12 -28.91 14.06
N ALA A 550 -10.28 -29.45 13.18
CA ALA A 550 -8.99 -30.04 13.51
C ALA A 550 -8.10 -29.05 14.31
N PRO A 551 -7.43 -29.52 15.37
CA PRO A 551 -6.71 -28.64 16.30
C PRO A 551 -5.30 -28.31 15.77
N LEU A 552 -5.15 -27.96 14.49
CA LEU A 552 -3.84 -27.83 13.83
C LEU A 552 -2.84 -27.02 14.69
N PRO A 553 -1.63 -27.56 14.93
CA PRO A 553 -0.66 -26.97 15.85
C PRO A 553 0.03 -25.73 15.29
N GLU A 554 0.04 -25.54 13.97
CA GLU A 554 0.66 -24.42 13.30
C GLU A 554 0.07 -23.06 13.72
N ARG A 555 0.92 -22.04 13.75
CA ARG A 555 0.49 -20.68 14.07
C ARG A 555 -0.31 -20.06 12.93
N ILE A 556 -1.55 -19.73 13.22
CA ILE A 556 -2.50 -19.09 12.31
C ILE A 556 -2.92 -17.73 12.89
N LEU A 557 -2.92 -16.69 12.06
CA LEU A 557 -3.43 -15.36 12.38
C LEU A 557 -4.65 -15.11 11.48
N ILE A 558 -5.82 -14.81 12.06
CA ILE A 558 -7.06 -14.49 11.35
C ILE A 558 -7.53 -13.13 11.87
N VAL A 559 -7.15 -12.05 11.20
CA VAL A 559 -7.25 -10.69 11.74
C VAL A 559 -7.91 -9.72 10.75
N ASN A 560 -8.82 -8.87 11.22
CA ASN A 560 -9.52 -7.88 10.37
C ASN A 560 -10.12 -8.50 9.07
N ASN A 561 -10.89 -9.59 9.16
CA ASN A 561 -11.62 -10.16 8.02
C ASN A 561 -13.14 -9.97 8.20
N THR A 562 -13.88 -9.94 7.09
CA THR A 562 -15.36 -9.92 7.08
C THR A 562 -15.89 -11.25 6.58
N PHE A 563 -16.53 -12.01 7.46
CA PHE A 563 -17.24 -13.25 7.14
C PHE A 563 -18.75 -12.98 7.08
N VAL A 564 -19.42 -13.46 6.02
CA VAL A 564 -20.88 -13.33 5.85
C VAL A 564 -21.48 -14.61 5.29
N ASP A 565 -22.57 -15.13 5.88
CA ASP A 565 -23.43 -16.21 5.32
C ASP A 565 -22.74 -17.54 4.90
N ASN A 566 -21.50 -17.79 5.34
CA ASN A 566 -20.90 -19.14 5.28
C ASN A 566 -21.63 -20.07 6.29
N ASP A 567 -21.58 -21.39 6.12
CA ASP A 567 -22.23 -22.33 7.04
C ASP A 567 -21.61 -22.29 8.43
N HIS A 568 -20.28 -22.43 8.45
CA HIS A 568 -19.44 -22.06 9.58
C HIS A 568 -18.57 -20.86 9.17
N HIS A 569 -18.10 -20.00 10.08
CA HIS A 569 -17.11 -18.98 9.68
C HIS A 569 -15.68 -19.47 9.88
N ILE A 570 -15.33 -19.95 11.08
CA ILE A 570 -13.99 -20.49 11.38
C ILE A 570 -14.10 -21.78 12.18
N SER A 571 -13.50 -22.85 11.65
CA SER A 571 -13.50 -24.22 12.16
C SER A 571 -12.05 -24.64 12.46
N GLY A 572 -11.70 -24.85 13.74
CA GLY A 572 -10.47 -25.51 14.21
C GLY A 572 -9.34 -24.63 14.79
N GLY A 573 -8.21 -25.31 15.03
CA GLY A 573 -6.88 -24.76 15.36
C GLY A 573 -6.50 -24.67 16.84
N ALA A 574 -5.28 -25.09 17.19
CA ALA A 574 -4.73 -25.03 18.56
C ALA A 574 -3.71 -23.89 18.80
N GLN A 575 -3.30 -23.19 17.76
CA GLN A 575 -2.42 -22.01 17.84
C GLN A 575 -2.95 -20.87 16.93
N VAL A 576 -4.20 -20.44 17.14
CA VAL A 576 -4.87 -19.41 16.33
C VAL A 576 -5.09 -18.11 17.10
N LEU A 577 -4.75 -16.97 16.51
CA LEU A 577 -5.22 -15.65 16.96
C LEU A 577 -6.37 -15.20 16.05
N ILE A 578 -7.57 -15.03 16.61
CA ILE A 578 -8.76 -14.55 15.89
C ILE A 578 -9.15 -13.19 16.48
N ALA A 579 -8.88 -12.09 15.77
CA ALA A 579 -9.13 -10.74 16.27
C ALA A 579 -9.64 -9.74 15.22
N ASN A 580 -10.40 -8.73 15.66
CA ASN A 580 -10.96 -7.67 14.83
C ASN A 580 -11.88 -8.12 13.66
N ASN A 581 -12.35 -9.37 13.64
CA ASN A 581 -13.16 -9.86 12.52
C ASN A 581 -14.66 -9.50 12.68
N LEU A 582 -15.35 -9.29 11.56
CA LEU A 582 -16.81 -9.34 11.49
C LEU A 582 -17.26 -10.77 11.17
N LEU A 583 -18.22 -11.28 11.95
CA LEU A 583 -18.72 -12.64 11.90
C LEU A 583 -20.25 -12.58 11.77
N VAL A 584 -20.75 -12.40 10.54
CA VAL A 584 -22.14 -12.02 10.27
C VAL A 584 -22.95 -13.15 9.65
N ASP A 585 -24.07 -13.50 10.28
CA ASP A 585 -25.07 -14.42 9.76
C ASP A 585 -24.56 -15.83 9.38
N ALA A 586 -23.59 -16.37 10.13
CA ALA A 586 -23.22 -17.79 10.06
C ALA A 586 -24.47 -18.71 10.10
N ARG A 587 -24.64 -19.55 9.08
CA ARG A 587 -25.87 -20.36 8.94
C ARG A 587 -26.00 -21.40 10.05
N GLN A 588 -24.88 -21.94 10.55
CA GLN A 588 -24.80 -22.78 11.76
C GLN A 588 -23.98 -22.11 12.87
N VAL A 589 -22.66 -21.99 12.71
CA VAL A 589 -21.74 -21.67 13.82
C VAL A 589 -20.64 -20.70 13.38
N ALA A 590 -20.52 -19.54 14.02
CA ALA A 590 -19.44 -18.60 13.71
C ALA A 590 -18.04 -19.18 14.03
N LEU A 591 -17.82 -19.62 15.28
CA LEU A 591 -16.52 -20.12 15.75
C LEU A 591 -16.67 -21.51 16.36
N LYS A 592 -15.82 -22.47 15.95
CA LYS A 592 -15.82 -23.85 16.42
C LYS A 592 -14.40 -24.37 16.59
N GLY A 593 -14.11 -25.03 17.72
CA GLY A 593 -12.92 -25.88 17.86
C GLY A 593 -11.59 -25.16 18.12
N GLN A 594 -11.57 -23.87 18.43
CA GLN A 594 -10.36 -23.19 18.88
C GLN A 594 -9.91 -23.76 20.24
N THR A 595 -8.69 -24.30 20.30
CA THR A 595 -8.17 -25.02 21.47
C THR A 595 -6.73 -24.62 21.83
N GLY A 596 -6.09 -25.35 22.76
CA GLY A 596 -4.66 -25.23 23.04
C GLY A 596 -4.25 -23.86 23.58
N THR A 597 -3.59 -23.09 22.73
CA THR A 597 -3.04 -21.75 23.00
C THR A 597 -3.70 -20.64 22.17
N SER A 598 -4.77 -20.96 21.45
CA SER A 598 -5.54 -20.00 20.66
C SER A 598 -6.12 -18.87 21.51
N LEU A 599 -6.26 -17.68 20.92
CA LEU A 599 -6.88 -16.50 21.51
C LEU A 599 -7.94 -15.95 20.55
N VAL A 600 -9.18 -15.92 21.01
CA VAL A 600 -10.29 -15.22 20.34
C VAL A 600 -10.52 -13.92 21.11
N THR A 601 -10.46 -12.76 20.45
CA THR A 601 -10.71 -11.48 21.12
C THR A 601 -11.15 -10.40 20.15
N ARG A 602 -12.02 -9.50 20.61
CA ARG A 602 -12.45 -8.31 19.84
C ARG A 602 -13.02 -8.59 18.44
N ASN A 603 -13.77 -9.68 18.29
CA ASN A 603 -14.57 -9.89 17.08
C ASN A 603 -16.00 -9.35 17.31
N LEU A 604 -16.76 -9.17 16.24
CA LEU A 604 -18.19 -8.84 16.31
C LEU A 604 -18.96 -9.96 15.63
N GLN A 605 -19.63 -10.78 16.44
CA GLN A 605 -20.58 -11.79 15.96
C GLN A 605 -22.00 -11.21 15.93
N TRP A 606 -22.64 -11.22 14.76
CA TRP A 606 -23.98 -10.67 14.57
C TRP A 606 -24.87 -11.63 13.77
N GLY A 607 -26.11 -11.81 14.21
CA GLY A 607 -27.05 -12.73 13.56
C GLY A 607 -26.68 -14.21 13.72
N GLY A 608 -27.07 -15.04 12.74
CA GLY A 608 -26.79 -16.48 12.71
C GLY A 608 -27.67 -17.35 13.63
N SER A 609 -27.55 -18.68 13.48
CA SER A 609 -28.44 -19.65 14.18
C SER A 609 -27.92 -20.12 15.54
N ASP A 610 -26.61 -20.36 15.70
CA ASP A 610 -25.99 -20.50 17.02
C ASP A 610 -25.33 -19.19 17.48
N THR A 611 -25.80 -18.70 18.63
CA THR A 611 -25.23 -17.55 19.34
C THR A 611 -24.73 -17.95 20.74
N SER A 612 -24.31 -19.20 20.94
CA SER A 612 -23.88 -19.71 22.25
C SER A 612 -22.39 -19.50 22.55
N ALA A 613 -21.54 -19.37 21.51
CA ALA A 613 -20.10 -19.10 21.60
C ALA A 613 -19.74 -17.63 21.94
N ARG A 614 -20.53 -16.98 22.81
CA ARG A 614 -20.33 -15.57 23.21
C ARG A 614 -19.17 -15.44 24.21
N GLU A 615 -18.02 -14.99 23.73
CA GLU A 615 -16.84 -14.73 24.55
C GLU A 615 -16.89 -13.35 25.24
N GLN A 616 -15.93 -13.08 26.12
CA GLN A 616 -15.93 -11.91 26.99
C GLN A 616 -15.19 -10.72 26.37
N GLY A 617 -15.78 -10.11 25.34
CA GLY A 617 -15.18 -8.93 24.69
C GLY A 617 -15.90 -8.37 23.46
N ASP A 618 -16.84 -9.16 22.91
CA ASP A 618 -17.51 -8.87 21.64
C ASP A 618 -18.47 -7.69 21.72
N LEU A 619 -18.48 -6.89 20.65
CA LEU A 619 -19.34 -5.71 20.52
C LEU A 619 -20.76 -6.08 20.09
N ARG A 620 -21.73 -5.29 20.56
CA ARG A 620 -23.18 -5.54 20.39
C ARG A 620 -23.87 -4.43 19.61
N VAL A 621 -23.33 -4.18 18.43
CA VAL A 621 -23.73 -3.12 17.52
C VAL A 621 -24.01 -3.74 16.16
N PRO A 622 -25.04 -3.29 15.43
CA PRO A 622 -25.26 -3.76 14.07
C PRO A 622 -24.07 -3.30 13.21
N PRO A 623 -23.45 -4.18 12.40
CA PRO A 623 -22.32 -3.81 11.56
C PRO A 623 -22.73 -2.99 10.32
N ASP A 624 -24.01 -3.00 9.94
CA ASP A 624 -24.61 -2.29 8.79
C ASP A 624 -23.72 -2.27 7.53
N LEU A 625 -23.74 -3.37 6.78
CA LEU A 625 -22.83 -3.59 5.66
C LEU A 625 -23.30 -2.92 4.36
N SER A 626 -22.33 -2.42 3.61
CA SER A 626 -22.46 -2.00 2.21
C SER A 626 -22.34 -3.20 1.26
N THR A 627 -22.54 -2.99 -0.05
CA THR A 627 -22.65 -4.08 -1.04
C THR A 627 -21.32 -4.78 -1.37
N ASP A 628 -20.20 -4.16 -1.02
CA ASP A 628 -18.82 -4.66 -1.08
C ASP A 628 -18.34 -5.23 0.27
N TYR A 629 -19.25 -5.35 1.24
CA TYR A 629 -19.05 -5.84 2.60
C TYR A 629 -18.21 -4.93 3.51
N GLY A 630 -18.06 -3.64 3.16
CA GLY A 630 -17.54 -2.59 4.06
C GLY A 630 -18.60 -2.05 5.02
N LEU A 631 -18.19 -1.23 5.99
CA LEU A 631 -19.08 -0.61 6.99
C LEU A 631 -19.79 0.67 6.45
N ARG A 632 -21.06 0.84 6.78
CA ARG A 632 -21.81 2.10 6.52
C ARG A 632 -21.63 3.15 7.61
N ALA A 633 -21.93 4.41 7.27
CA ALA A 633 -21.89 5.54 8.19
C ALA A 633 -22.68 5.26 9.49
N GLY A 634 -22.03 5.47 10.63
CA GLY A 634 -22.65 5.27 11.95
C GLY A 634 -22.81 3.80 12.37
N SER A 635 -22.22 2.85 11.64
CA SER A 635 -21.99 1.50 12.16
C SER A 635 -21.17 1.56 13.45
N GLY A 636 -21.58 0.81 14.47
CA GLY A 636 -20.81 0.75 15.72
C GLY A 636 -19.57 -0.15 15.66
N ALA A 637 -19.32 -0.77 14.51
CA ALA A 637 -18.12 -1.54 14.22
C ALA A 637 -16.93 -0.65 13.81
N ILE A 638 -17.20 0.63 13.50
CA ILE A 638 -16.19 1.65 13.25
C ILE A 638 -15.44 1.96 14.56
N ASP A 639 -14.13 2.20 14.51
CA ASP A 639 -13.28 2.52 15.68
C ASP A 639 -13.26 1.45 16.79
N ALA A 640 -13.64 0.21 16.49
CA ALA A 640 -14.05 -0.75 17.51
C ALA A 640 -13.06 -1.91 17.75
N GLY A 641 -12.06 -2.05 16.87
CA GLY A 641 -10.99 -3.04 16.91
C GLY A 641 -9.86 -2.73 17.90
N LEU A 642 -8.81 -3.53 17.81
CA LEU A 642 -7.56 -3.37 18.54
C LEU A 642 -6.42 -3.10 17.55
N LEU A 643 -5.62 -2.07 17.79
CA LEU A 643 -4.38 -1.84 17.03
C LEU A 643 -3.29 -2.89 17.35
N GLN A 644 -3.29 -3.39 18.60
CA GLN A 644 -2.31 -4.36 19.11
C GLN A 644 -2.93 -5.30 20.15
N VAL A 645 -2.42 -6.54 20.23
CA VAL A 645 -2.82 -7.55 21.23
C VAL A 645 -1.62 -8.32 21.78
N GLU A 646 -1.65 -8.66 23.07
CA GLU A 646 -0.69 -9.56 23.70
C GLU A 646 -1.11 -11.03 23.52
N TRP A 647 -0.29 -11.83 22.83
CA TRP A 647 -0.55 -13.26 22.64
C TRP A 647 0.76 -14.06 22.70
N GLN A 648 0.73 -15.14 23.49
CA GLN A 648 1.89 -16.01 23.79
C GLN A 648 3.12 -15.27 24.35
N GLY A 649 2.89 -14.15 25.06
CA GLY A 649 3.95 -13.31 25.63
C GLY A 649 4.70 -12.48 24.58
N SER A 650 4.10 -12.28 23.41
CA SER A 650 4.55 -11.34 22.37
C SER A 650 3.43 -10.35 22.06
N SER A 651 3.80 -9.11 21.75
CA SER A 651 2.88 -8.10 21.25
C SER A 651 2.72 -8.22 19.74
N TRP A 652 1.47 -8.29 19.28
CA TRP A 652 1.09 -8.44 17.88
C TRP A 652 0.36 -7.18 17.42
N TRP A 653 0.94 -6.45 16.49
CA TRP A 653 0.22 -5.41 15.75
C TRP A 653 -0.76 -6.10 14.81
N LEU A 654 -2.04 -5.71 14.90
CA LEU A 654 -3.09 -6.28 14.06
C LEU A 654 -3.28 -5.49 12.77
N MET A 655 -2.80 -4.25 12.74
CA MET A 655 -2.83 -3.36 11.58
C MET A 655 -1.67 -2.35 11.68
N PRO A 656 -1.06 -1.91 10.57
CA PRO A 656 -0.20 -0.73 10.56
C PRO A 656 -0.99 0.52 10.95
N ALA A 657 -0.44 1.37 11.83
CA ALA A 657 -1.11 2.61 12.23
C ALA A 657 -1.43 3.54 11.04
N ALA A 658 -0.61 3.49 9.97
CA ALA A 658 -0.82 4.23 8.71
C ALA A 658 -2.07 3.84 7.92
N GLU A 659 -2.68 2.70 8.22
CA GLU A 659 -3.87 2.22 7.50
C GLU A 659 -5.16 2.53 8.24
N VAL A 660 -5.12 2.82 9.55
CA VAL A 660 -6.29 3.18 10.36
C VAL A 660 -6.94 4.46 9.83
N ARG A 661 -8.27 4.47 9.75
CA ARG A 661 -9.11 5.61 9.34
C ARG A 661 -10.06 5.96 10.48
N GLY A 662 -9.48 6.40 11.60
CA GLY A 662 -10.21 6.65 12.83
C GLY A 662 -9.33 6.86 14.06
N ALA A 663 -9.97 6.79 15.22
CA ALA A 663 -9.35 6.67 16.54
C ALA A 663 -8.81 5.26 16.83
N ALA A 664 -9.28 4.22 16.15
CA ALA A 664 -8.79 2.84 16.22
C ALA A 664 -9.16 2.06 14.94
N PRO A 665 -8.58 0.87 14.67
CA PRO A 665 -9.02 0.05 13.55
C PRO A 665 -10.51 -0.27 13.61
N ASP A 666 -11.14 -0.30 12.46
CA ASP A 666 -12.47 -0.84 12.26
C ASP A 666 -12.48 -2.36 12.50
N LEU A 667 -13.66 -2.92 12.75
CA LEU A 667 -13.85 -4.35 12.69
C LEU A 667 -14.21 -4.77 11.28
N GLY A 668 -13.51 -5.78 10.76
CA GLY A 668 -13.76 -6.36 9.44
C GLY A 668 -12.63 -6.13 8.45
N ALA A 669 -12.93 -6.43 7.18
CA ALA A 669 -12.00 -6.42 6.06
C ALA A 669 -11.57 -5.03 5.57
N LEU A 670 -12.37 -4.00 5.81
CA LEU A 670 -12.24 -2.70 5.17
C LEU A 670 -12.42 -1.59 6.21
N GLU A 671 -11.41 -0.73 6.35
CA GLU A 671 -11.52 0.55 7.05
C GLU A 671 -12.47 1.48 6.30
N ARG A 672 -13.36 2.16 7.03
CA ARG A 672 -14.28 3.13 6.46
C ARG A 672 -13.65 4.52 6.42
N TRP A 673 -13.73 5.18 5.27
CA TRP A 673 -13.52 6.63 5.19
C TRP A 673 -14.65 7.38 5.90
N VAL A 674 -14.31 8.26 6.85
CA VAL A 674 -15.29 9.01 7.66
C VAL A 674 -16.29 9.81 6.79
N ASP A 675 -15.87 10.28 5.61
CA ASP A 675 -16.63 11.16 4.72
C ASP A 675 -17.21 10.52 3.43
N SER A 676 -17.17 9.19 3.24
CA SER A 676 -17.69 8.56 2.01
C SER A 676 -19.20 8.25 2.05
N ASP A 677 -20.04 9.25 1.78
CA ASP A 677 -21.51 9.15 1.55
C ASP A 677 -21.98 9.95 0.31
#